data_AF-A0A8S3SCT8-F1
#
_entry.id   AF-A0A8S3SCT8-F1
#
_cell.length_a   1.000
_cell.length_b   1.000
_cell.length_c   1.000
_cell.angle_alpha   90.00
_cell.angle_beta   90.00
_cell.angle_gamma   90.00
#
_symmetry.space_group_name_H-M   'P 1'
#
loop_
_entity.id
_entity.type
_entity.pdbx_description
1 polymer ?
#
loop_
_entity_poly.entity_id
_entity_poly.type
_entity_poly.pdbx_seq_one_letter_code
_entity_poly.pdbx_strand_id
1 'polypeptide(L)'
;MLKNNHKITGDPCLTYKVLDTPNEDARSVANAALPSAICDNTLEAGWYRVTSFAGERMPTECVYGGMRCGTSMSIWMNGAYPDTGDVKTVQACAAHYDGDCCKHSYDIEVKNCTDYLVYNLVPVSSCYQAYCFGSELACPAGETSDNNGFTPGCRYEPCLEENHQTLDHWERSVNNTDIGNLCDNTLTPGWYRPISAVGNTMPTECPVGGYKCGTSSPIWMDGSYPSSGEIANVTACVGNYNGGCCTSSYDMQVKNCDDFYIYNLKPTSGCYQAYCFGTEVKCPVGETSDNEGFTPGCEFDPCHSSNYGILEGEMKRSSNYTLQTTDVAIEDSRLTTGWYKIDSVTGNDIVNDSVVMMQCGTLYPLWMEGSLPDVSDKTVDRKVCQSGLYSTCDQEYDIKVRNCGTYRTYYLTQLNVDKSAYCFGTFPVPDPTTTTPTTTRRTPPGNHPFKRRVFLQRTASKRAVSFVNVNMVKEKCPSYEEATQNDKNNRLLEINTVGQSAPVNQFTISTASVPPNTDPCATTEHINDWQRSVAFATDTTQICDNILAEGWYRVISGAGELMPTECPVGGLRCNTAKPIYLYTDDLPAGEEAYPAVGVTVTRTAFASNYDGNCKHTEYQIQIKNCDGYYVYFLKGITGGCTSAYCFGKELPCENGTTSENGFSPGCDTFPDVEVTPFVKATLTEKEAFSEFGVLMVNSQATFECHANDLTDGYKYKTRWYINDIEMKDAVVEGLSKSDVEAGLGRMLEDH
;
A
#
# COMPACT_ATOMS: atom_id res chain seq x y z
N MET A 1 59.34 -41.31 20.85
CA MET A 1 57.88 -41.45 21.01
C MET A 1 57.19 -40.28 20.32
N LEU A 2 55.96 -40.47 19.86
CA LEU A 2 55.27 -39.57 18.93
C LEU A 2 54.77 -38.27 19.59
N LYS A 3 54.75 -37.20 18.79
CA LYS A 3 53.82 -36.07 18.99
C LYS A 3 52.41 -36.52 18.57
N ASN A 4 51.38 -35.93 19.16
CA ASN A 4 50.29 -35.34 18.38
C ASN A 4 49.38 -34.48 19.29
N ASN A 5 49.36 -33.17 19.03
CA ASN A 5 48.29 -32.30 19.52
C ASN A 5 47.13 -32.43 18.53
N HIS A 6 46.05 -33.11 18.92
CA HIS A 6 44.83 -33.06 18.13
C HIS A 6 44.15 -31.71 18.35
N LYS A 7 44.21 -30.85 17.32
CA LYS A 7 43.33 -29.69 17.22
C LYS A 7 41.92 -30.25 17.02
N ILE A 8 40.97 -29.88 17.89
CA ILE A 8 39.56 -30.26 17.69
C ILE A 8 39.02 -29.33 16.59
N THR A 9 39.08 -29.81 15.36
CA THR A 9 38.33 -29.26 14.23
C THR A 9 36.90 -29.76 14.31
N GLY A 10 35.91 -28.87 14.17
CA GLY A 10 34.50 -29.25 14.14
C GLY A 10 34.21 -30.21 12.99
N ASP A 11 33.21 -31.07 13.16
CA ASP A 11 32.76 -31.95 12.07
C ASP A 11 32.05 -31.08 11.01
N PRO A 12 32.48 -31.10 9.74
CA PRO A 12 31.86 -30.27 8.70
C PRO A 12 30.42 -30.70 8.35
N CYS A 13 29.93 -31.86 8.79
CA CYS A 13 28.50 -32.19 8.76
C CYS A 13 27.68 -31.43 9.83
N LEU A 14 28.33 -30.82 10.82
CA LEU A 14 27.68 -30.00 11.85
C LEU A 14 28.02 -28.51 11.70
N THR A 15 29.09 -28.19 10.96
CA THR A 15 29.57 -26.81 10.75
C THR A 15 29.91 -26.58 9.28
N TYR A 16 28.90 -26.20 8.49
CA TYR A 16 29.01 -25.78 7.10
C TYR A 16 28.29 -24.44 6.87
N LYS A 17 28.61 -23.75 5.76
CA LYS A 17 27.83 -22.64 5.20
C LYS A 17 26.85 -23.20 4.18
N VAL A 18 25.72 -22.53 3.92
CA VAL A 18 24.94 -22.80 2.71
C VAL A 18 25.62 -22.06 1.55
N LEU A 19 25.81 -22.72 0.40
CA LEU A 19 26.29 -22.06 -0.81
C LEU A 19 25.15 -21.26 -1.43
N ASP A 20 25.40 -19.98 -1.66
CA ASP A 20 24.37 -19.11 -2.26
C ASP A 20 24.19 -19.42 -3.76
N THR A 21 22.93 -19.40 -4.16
CA THR A 21 22.46 -19.66 -5.53
C THR A 21 21.44 -18.59 -5.88
N PRO A 22 21.77 -17.59 -6.74
CA PRO A 22 20.90 -16.45 -7.03
C PRO A 22 19.48 -16.85 -7.46
N ASN A 23 19.37 -17.95 -8.21
CA ASN A 23 18.17 -18.76 -8.33
C ASN A 23 18.54 -20.25 -8.18
N GLU A 24 17.57 -21.11 -7.85
CA GLU A 24 17.89 -22.49 -7.43
C GLU A 24 18.52 -23.37 -8.51
N ASP A 25 18.29 -23.11 -9.80
CA ASP A 25 18.94 -23.77 -10.93
C ASP A 25 20.13 -23.00 -11.53
N ALA A 26 20.56 -21.88 -10.92
CA ALA A 26 21.70 -21.07 -11.38
C ALA A 26 22.92 -21.93 -11.72
N ARG A 27 23.26 -22.85 -10.81
CA ARG A 27 24.46 -23.70 -10.86
C ARG A 27 24.25 -25.03 -11.59
N SER A 28 23.06 -25.27 -12.14
CA SER A 28 22.69 -26.53 -12.82
C SER A 28 23.45 -26.73 -14.14
N VAL A 29 23.84 -27.98 -14.45
CA VAL A 29 24.43 -28.31 -15.76
C VAL A 29 23.47 -28.14 -16.93
N ALA A 30 22.15 -28.13 -16.65
CA ALA A 30 21.11 -27.89 -17.63
C ALA A 30 20.90 -26.40 -17.92
N ASN A 31 21.24 -25.50 -16.98
CA ASN A 31 21.18 -24.05 -17.20
C ASN A 31 22.25 -23.64 -18.22
N ALA A 32 21.79 -23.03 -19.31
CA ALA A 32 22.58 -22.60 -20.46
C ALA A 32 22.49 -21.07 -20.71
N ALA A 33 21.95 -20.30 -19.76
CA ALA A 33 21.66 -18.88 -19.91
C ALA A 33 22.79 -17.98 -19.37
N LEU A 34 22.83 -16.73 -19.85
CA LEU A 34 23.71 -15.66 -19.36
C LEU A 34 22.94 -14.34 -19.12
N PRO A 35 22.22 -14.17 -18.00
CA PRO A 35 21.86 -12.85 -17.48
C PRO A 35 23.02 -12.27 -16.64
N SER A 36 23.46 -13.04 -15.63
CA SER A 36 24.53 -12.70 -14.69
C SER A 36 25.47 -13.90 -14.54
N ALA A 37 26.77 -13.72 -14.80
CA ALA A 37 27.73 -14.82 -14.70
C ALA A 37 28.11 -15.09 -13.24
N ILE A 38 27.83 -16.30 -12.73
CA ILE A 38 28.20 -16.72 -11.39
C ILE A 38 29.73 -16.69 -11.27
N CYS A 39 30.19 -16.07 -10.17
CA CYS A 39 31.53 -15.55 -10.00
C CYS A 39 32.11 -16.02 -8.65
N ASP A 40 32.61 -17.25 -8.56
CA ASP A 40 33.09 -17.83 -7.29
C ASP A 40 34.51 -17.35 -6.89
N ASN A 41 35.02 -16.26 -7.49
CA ASN A 41 36.37 -15.75 -7.17
C ASN A 41 36.40 -15.00 -5.83
N THR A 42 35.24 -14.55 -5.34
CA THR A 42 35.01 -13.97 -4.00
C THR A 42 34.60 -15.02 -2.97
N LEU A 43 34.38 -16.28 -3.36
CA LEU A 43 33.96 -17.36 -2.47
C LEU A 43 35.01 -17.59 -1.37
N GLU A 44 34.63 -17.39 -0.11
CA GLU A 44 35.50 -17.68 1.03
C GLU A 44 35.79 -19.19 1.11
N ALA A 45 37.06 -19.57 1.30
CA ALA A 45 37.40 -20.99 1.45
C ALA A 45 36.74 -21.62 2.69
N GLY A 46 36.15 -22.81 2.54
CA GLY A 46 35.53 -23.53 3.65
C GLY A 46 34.48 -24.56 3.22
N TRP A 47 33.82 -25.17 4.21
CA TRP A 47 32.80 -26.20 3.99
C TRP A 47 31.44 -25.60 3.65
N TYR A 48 30.88 -26.01 2.52
CA TYR A 48 29.58 -25.61 2.00
C TYR A 48 28.65 -26.82 1.82
N ARG A 49 27.37 -26.64 2.14
CA ARG A 49 26.26 -27.48 1.69
C ARG A 49 25.51 -26.74 0.59
N VAL A 50 25.07 -27.45 -0.43
CA VAL A 50 24.10 -26.95 -1.42
C VAL A 50 22.72 -27.43 -1.03
N THR A 51 21.73 -26.55 -1.11
CA THR A 51 20.32 -26.83 -0.80
C THR A 51 19.47 -26.28 -1.93
N SER A 52 19.47 -26.99 -3.05
CA SER A 52 18.78 -26.61 -4.29
C SER A 52 17.97 -27.79 -4.80
N PHE A 53 16.71 -27.53 -5.16
CA PHE A 53 15.82 -28.49 -5.80
C PHE A 53 16.29 -28.87 -7.21
N ALA A 54 17.10 -28.03 -7.88
CA ALA A 54 17.78 -28.41 -9.12
C ALA A 54 18.87 -29.50 -8.93
N GLY A 55 19.26 -29.74 -7.67
CA GLY A 55 20.07 -30.86 -7.20
C GLY A 55 21.34 -30.45 -6.43
N GLU A 56 21.57 -31.05 -5.26
CA GLU A 56 22.71 -30.73 -4.36
C GLU A 56 24.10 -31.26 -4.85
N ARG A 57 24.17 -31.91 -6.01
CA ARG A 57 25.32 -32.74 -6.42
C ARG A 57 26.19 -32.10 -7.50
N MET A 58 27.50 -32.03 -7.23
CA MET A 58 28.50 -31.56 -8.18
C MET A 58 28.74 -32.61 -9.29
N PRO A 59 28.60 -32.27 -10.58
CA PRO A 59 28.71 -33.24 -11.67
C PRO A 59 30.09 -33.92 -11.70
N THR A 60 30.12 -35.25 -11.87
CA THR A 60 31.34 -36.07 -11.91
C THR A 60 31.89 -36.33 -13.30
N GLU A 61 31.26 -35.73 -14.31
CA GLU A 61 31.65 -35.81 -15.72
C GLU A 61 31.89 -34.39 -16.26
N CYS A 62 32.69 -34.28 -17.32
CA CYS A 62 33.06 -33.00 -17.88
C CYS A 62 31.84 -32.22 -18.40
N VAL A 63 31.61 -31.04 -17.82
CA VAL A 63 30.55 -30.12 -18.22
C VAL A 63 31.08 -29.21 -19.34
N TYR A 64 31.03 -29.70 -20.58
CA TYR A 64 31.49 -28.96 -21.75
C TYR A 64 30.33 -28.45 -22.63
N GLY A 65 30.64 -27.55 -23.58
CA GLY A 65 29.69 -27.00 -24.54
C GLY A 65 29.32 -25.52 -24.36
N GLY A 66 29.93 -24.83 -23.38
CA GLY A 66 29.76 -23.39 -23.13
C GLY A 66 28.56 -23.03 -22.25
N MET A 67 28.67 -21.92 -21.52
CA MET A 67 27.61 -21.25 -20.73
C MET A 67 26.82 -22.15 -19.75
N ARG A 68 27.41 -23.19 -19.16
CA ARG A 68 26.71 -24.08 -18.21
C ARG A 68 26.93 -23.68 -16.76
N CYS A 69 25.95 -23.96 -15.90
CA CYS A 69 26.03 -23.63 -14.46
C CYS A 69 26.15 -22.13 -14.21
N GLY A 70 25.47 -21.32 -15.03
CA GLY A 70 25.48 -19.86 -14.94
C GLY A 70 26.86 -19.23 -15.19
N THR A 71 27.82 -19.93 -15.80
CA THR A 71 29.20 -19.44 -15.97
C THR A 71 29.82 -19.85 -17.30
N SER A 72 30.92 -19.20 -17.68
CA SER A 72 31.62 -19.47 -18.95
C SER A 72 32.59 -20.65 -18.88
N MET A 73 33.10 -20.98 -17.69
CA MET A 73 34.01 -22.09 -17.43
C MET A 73 33.50 -22.92 -16.24
N SER A 74 32.57 -23.83 -16.55
CA SER A 74 31.91 -24.72 -15.60
C SER A 74 32.92 -25.59 -14.84
N ILE A 75 32.93 -25.52 -13.51
CA ILE A 75 33.77 -26.39 -12.67
C ILE A 75 32.98 -27.64 -12.27
N TRP A 76 33.56 -28.81 -12.58
CA TRP A 76 33.01 -30.14 -12.30
C TRP A 76 33.99 -30.97 -11.46
N MET A 77 33.50 -32.02 -10.79
CA MET A 77 34.31 -32.85 -9.88
C MET A 77 35.00 -33.99 -10.64
N ASN A 78 36.32 -33.92 -10.80
CA ASN A 78 37.11 -34.97 -11.43
C ASN A 78 37.42 -36.11 -10.44
N GLY A 79 36.41 -36.92 -10.15
CA GLY A 79 36.51 -38.09 -9.30
C GLY A 79 35.14 -38.64 -8.88
N ALA A 80 35.13 -39.83 -8.28
CA ALA A 80 33.94 -40.38 -7.63
C ALA A 80 33.72 -39.72 -6.25
N TYR A 81 32.48 -39.64 -5.80
CA TYR A 81 32.09 -39.23 -4.44
C TYR A 81 32.77 -40.07 -3.33
N PRO A 82 32.84 -39.56 -2.09
CA PRO A 82 33.14 -40.35 -0.90
C PRO A 82 32.00 -41.30 -0.50
N ASP A 83 32.37 -42.44 0.10
CA ASP A 83 31.45 -43.34 0.80
C ASP A 83 30.92 -42.67 2.08
N THR A 84 29.79 -43.17 2.61
CA THR A 84 29.12 -42.58 3.79
C THR A 84 30.05 -42.46 5.00
N GLY A 85 30.19 -41.23 5.52
CA GLY A 85 31.05 -40.89 6.65
C GLY A 85 32.46 -40.43 6.25
N ASP A 86 32.93 -40.77 5.05
CA ASP A 86 34.29 -40.48 4.61
C ASP A 86 34.45 -39.05 4.06
N VAL A 87 35.70 -38.56 4.16
CA VAL A 87 36.19 -37.34 3.51
C VAL A 87 37.15 -37.74 2.40
N LYS A 88 37.03 -37.11 1.23
CA LYS A 88 37.85 -37.38 0.06
C LYS A 88 38.32 -36.11 -0.62
N THR A 89 39.63 -35.96 -0.76
CA THR A 89 40.23 -34.92 -1.60
C THR A 89 40.08 -35.28 -3.08
N VAL A 90 39.62 -34.35 -3.90
CA VAL A 90 39.39 -34.51 -5.34
C VAL A 90 39.78 -33.22 -6.08
N GLN A 91 40.09 -33.34 -7.36
CA GLN A 91 40.34 -32.18 -8.22
C GLN A 91 39.01 -31.68 -8.78
N ALA A 92 38.67 -30.42 -8.51
CA ALA A 92 37.60 -29.71 -9.21
C ALA A 92 38.20 -29.07 -10.47
N CYS A 93 37.72 -29.46 -11.66
CA CYS A 93 38.27 -29.08 -12.95
C CYS A 93 37.39 -28.02 -13.64
N ALA A 94 37.98 -26.90 -14.03
CA ALA A 94 37.31 -25.90 -14.87
C ALA A 94 37.36 -26.32 -16.34
N ALA A 95 36.20 -26.64 -16.92
CA ALA A 95 36.08 -26.92 -18.35
C ALA A 95 36.10 -25.60 -19.15
N HIS A 96 36.89 -25.55 -20.22
CA HIS A 96 37.03 -24.39 -21.09
C HIS A 96 36.31 -24.61 -22.43
N TYR A 97 35.89 -23.53 -23.08
CA TYR A 97 35.06 -23.56 -24.29
C TYR A 97 35.76 -24.16 -25.54
N ASP A 98 37.08 -24.32 -25.50
CA ASP A 98 37.88 -25.01 -26.54
C ASP A 98 37.82 -26.55 -26.45
N GLY A 99 37.12 -27.09 -25.45
CA GLY A 99 37.00 -28.53 -25.19
C GLY A 99 38.03 -29.07 -24.18
N ASP A 100 38.88 -28.23 -23.62
CA ASP A 100 39.79 -28.61 -22.54
C ASP A 100 39.02 -28.74 -21.21
N CYS A 101 38.69 -29.97 -20.84
CA CYS A 101 37.88 -30.31 -19.67
C CYS A 101 38.51 -29.97 -18.31
N CYS A 102 39.81 -29.65 -18.23
CA CYS A 102 40.46 -29.33 -16.96
C CYS A 102 41.56 -28.28 -17.16
N LYS A 103 41.18 -27.13 -17.73
CA LYS A 103 42.10 -26.03 -18.05
C LYS A 103 42.78 -25.45 -16.82
N HIS A 104 42.00 -25.37 -15.75
CA HIS A 104 42.42 -25.04 -14.40
C HIS A 104 41.85 -26.09 -13.46
N SER A 105 42.51 -26.32 -12.34
CA SER A 105 42.01 -27.21 -11.31
C SER A 105 42.27 -26.69 -9.90
N TYR A 106 41.42 -27.14 -8.98
CA TYR A 106 41.43 -26.78 -7.57
C TYR A 106 41.35 -28.07 -6.74
N ASP A 107 42.21 -28.23 -5.75
CA ASP A 107 42.04 -29.28 -4.76
C ASP A 107 40.91 -28.89 -3.81
N ILE A 108 39.83 -29.68 -3.81
CA ILE A 108 38.71 -29.56 -2.87
C ILE A 108 38.59 -30.85 -2.05
N GLU A 109 37.90 -30.78 -0.92
CA GLU A 109 37.51 -31.97 -0.16
C GLU A 109 36.00 -32.13 -0.18
N VAL A 110 35.51 -33.36 -0.26
CA VAL A 110 34.07 -33.66 -0.17
C VAL A 110 33.87 -34.63 0.99
N LYS A 111 32.83 -34.40 1.81
CA LYS A 111 32.40 -35.34 2.86
C LYS A 111 30.96 -35.79 2.61
N ASN A 112 30.70 -37.08 2.78
CA ASN A 112 29.35 -37.64 2.75
C ASN A 112 28.80 -37.75 4.18
N CYS A 113 27.77 -36.97 4.49
CA CYS A 113 27.18 -36.85 5.81
C CYS A 113 26.06 -37.87 6.09
N THR A 114 25.89 -38.85 5.18
CA THR A 114 24.81 -39.87 5.09
C THR A 114 23.70 -39.47 4.13
N ASP A 115 23.07 -38.33 4.37
CA ASP A 115 21.90 -37.82 3.64
C ASP A 115 22.26 -36.73 2.61
N TYR A 116 23.22 -35.85 2.93
CA TYR A 116 23.76 -34.82 2.03
C TYR A 116 25.30 -34.87 1.92
N LEU A 117 25.83 -34.09 0.98
CA LEU A 117 27.26 -33.86 0.80
C LEU A 117 27.64 -32.46 1.28
N VAL A 118 28.84 -32.32 1.82
CA VAL A 118 29.48 -31.01 2.05
C VAL A 118 30.80 -30.94 1.30
N TYR A 119 31.10 -29.76 0.78
CA TYR A 119 32.21 -29.48 -0.12
C TYR A 119 33.11 -28.40 0.51
N ASN A 120 34.38 -28.72 0.76
CA ASN A 120 35.40 -27.75 1.16
C ASN A 120 35.89 -27.02 -0.09
N LEU A 121 35.17 -25.95 -0.46
CA LEU A 121 35.41 -25.17 -1.67
C LEU A 121 36.49 -24.10 -1.41
N VAL A 122 37.13 -23.64 -2.49
CA VAL A 122 38.17 -22.59 -2.48
C VAL A 122 37.84 -21.49 -3.50
N PRO A 123 38.27 -20.24 -3.29
CA PRO A 123 38.09 -19.17 -4.27
C PRO A 123 38.77 -19.52 -5.59
N VAL A 124 38.07 -19.29 -6.71
CA VAL A 124 38.58 -19.59 -8.05
C VAL A 124 39.38 -18.41 -8.63
N SER A 125 40.23 -18.67 -9.62
CA SER A 125 41.18 -17.69 -10.15
C SER A 125 40.57 -16.61 -11.08
N SER A 126 39.28 -16.70 -11.40
CA SER A 126 38.62 -15.86 -12.41
C SER A 126 37.12 -15.81 -12.18
N CYS A 127 36.50 -14.65 -12.44
CA CYS A 127 35.04 -14.46 -12.35
C CYS A 127 34.26 -15.24 -13.44
N TYR A 128 34.95 -15.75 -14.47
CA TYR A 128 34.36 -16.60 -15.51
C TYR A 128 34.24 -18.08 -15.11
N GLN A 129 34.51 -18.42 -13.85
CA GLN A 129 34.51 -19.78 -13.31
C GLN A 129 33.56 -19.88 -12.12
N ALA A 130 32.80 -20.98 -12.05
CA ALA A 130 31.93 -21.30 -10.93
C ALA A 130 31.75 -22.82 -10.75
N TYR A 131 31.53 -23.25 -9.50
CA TYR A 131 31.21 -24.61 -9.13
C TYR A 131 29.78 -24.98 -9.54
N CYS A 132 29.65 -26.00 -10.38
CA CYS A 132 28.38 -26.57 -10.81
C CYS A 132 27.74 -27.43 -9.72
N PHE A 133 26.41 -27.36 -9.60
CA PHE A 133 25.61 -28.27 -8.78
C PHE A 133 24.23 -28.47 -9.40
N GLY A 134 23.77 -29.70 -9.45
CA GLY A 134 22.45 -30.04 -9.97
C GLY A 134 22.42 -30.26 -11.48
N SER A 135 21.28 -30.78 -11.94
CA SER A 135 21.05 -31.19 -13.33
C SER A 135 19.66 -30.89 -13.86
N GLU A 136 18.80 -30.30 -13.02
CA GLU A 136 17.42 -29.96 -13.36
C GLU A 136 17.31 -28.44 -13.60
N LEU A 137 16.24 -28.01 -14.23
CA LEU A 137 15.87 -26.61 -14.45
C LEU A 137 14.53 -26.33 -13.77
N ALA A 138 14.33 -25.10 -13.30
CA ALA A 138 13.01 -24.62 -12.92
C ALA A 138 12.04 -24.79 -14.10
N CYS A 139 10.77 -25.05 -13.80
CA CYS A 139 9.74 -25.10 -14.81
C CYS A 139 9.55 -23.72 -15.49
N PRO A 140 9.15 -23.68 -16.77
CA PRO A 140 8.76 -22.42 -17.41
C PRO A 140 7.65 -21.71 -16.62
N ALA A 141 7.58 -20.39 -16.71
CA ALA A 141 6.49 -19.61 -16.12
C ALA A 141 5.12 -20.18 -16.56
N GLY A 142 4.20 -20.35 -15.60
CA GLY A 142 2.93 -21.03 -15.80
C GLY A 142 2.97 -22.57 -15.81
N GLU A 143 4.10 -23.20 -15.52
CA GLU A 143 4.20 -24.65 -15.32
C GLU A 143 4.74 -25.03 -13.94
N THR A 144 4.27 -26.16 -13.40
CA THR A 144 4.85 -26.78 -12.20
C THR A 144 5.06 -28.28 -12.39
N SER A 145 5.75 -28.92 -11.46
CA SER A 145 5.97 -30.35 -11.42
C SER A 145 5.87 -30.89 -9.99
N ASP A 146 5.64 -32.20 -9.87
CA ASP A 146 5.66 -32.90 -8.58
C ASP A 146 7.09 -32.97 -7.97
N ASN A 147 8.11 -32.53 -8.72
CA ASN A 147 9.49 -32.36 -8.29
C ASN A 147 9.74 -30.91 -7.84
N ASN A 148 8.87 -30.38 -6.97
CA ASN A 148 8.93 -29.01 -6.43
C ASN A 148 9.07 -27.89 -7.48
N GLY A 149 8.48 -28.07 -8.67
CA GLY A 149 8.60 -27.08 -9.76
C GLY A 149 9.85 -27.18 -10.63
N PHE A 150 10.56 -28.32 -10.62
CA PHE A 150 11.73 -28.57 -11.47
C PHE A 150 11.49 -29.67 -12.52
N THR A 151 12.26 -29.62 -13.60
CA THR A 151 12.25 -30.62 -14.68
C THR A 151 12.90 -31.94 -14.23
N PRO A 152 12.44 -33.11 -14.69
CA PRO A 152 11.39 -33.35 -15.68
C PRO A 152 9.98 -33.33 -15.07
N GLY A 153 8.97 -33.22 -15.94
CA GLY A 153 7.56 -33.34 -15.53
C GLY A 153 6.82 -32.02 -15.32
N CYS A 154 7.39 -30.90 -15.80
CA CYS A 154 6.67 -29.64 -15.90
C CYS A 154 5.38 -29.81 -16.72
N ARG A 155 4.31 -29.21 -16.21
CA ARG A 155 2.97 -29.21 -16.79
C ARG A 155 2.28 -27.89 -16.46
N TYR A 156 1.48 -27.39 -17.39
CA TYR A 156 0.64 -26.21 -17.18
C TYR A 156 -0.24 -26.36 -15.93
N GLU A 157 -0.15 -25.40 -15.02
CA GLU A 157 -0.85 -25.42 -13.73
C GLU A 157 -1.71 -24.17 -13.56
N PRO A 158 -3.03 -24.23 -13.82
CA PRO A 158 -3.88 -23.05 -13.80
C PRO A 158 -4.06 -22.40 -12.42
N CYS A 159 -3.69 -23.07 -11.32
CA CYS A 159 -3.68 -22.48 -9.98
C CYS A 159 -2.56 -21.45 -9.75
N LEU A 160 -1.53 -21.42 -10.59
CA LEU A 160 -0.50 -20.38 -10.57
C LEU A 160 -1.11 -19.02 -10.98
N GLU A 161 -0.67 -17.93 -10.35
CA GLU A 161 -1.27 -16.59 -10.49
C GLU A 161 -1.19 -16.08 -11.93
N GLU A 162 -0.08 -16.33 -12.63
CA GLU A 162 0.13 -15.95 -14.03
C GLU A 162 -0.79 -16.68 -15.03
N ASN A 163 -1.48 -17.74 -14.59
CA ASN A 163 -2.31 -18.58 -15.44
C ASN A 163 -3.82 -18.36 -15.31
N HIS A 164 -4.27 -17.48 -14.40
CA HIS A 164 -5.69 -17.16 -14.22
C HIS A 164 -5.92 -15.65 -14.06
N GLN A 165 -7.09 -15.18 -14.47
CA GLN A 165 -7.51 -13.78 -14.30
C GLN A 165 -8.32 -13.62 -13.01
N THR A 166 -8.28 -12.47 -12.36
CA THR A 166 -9.11 -12.20 -11.17
C THR A 166 -10.47 -11.62 -11.56
N LEU A 167 -11.51 -11.97 -10.79
CA LEU A 167 -12.84 -11.35 -10.87
C LEU A 167 -13.16 -10.71 -9.52
N ASP A 168 -13.00 -9.38 -9.44
CA ASP A 168 -13.41 -8.59 -8.29
C ASP A 168 -14.60 -7.69 -8.64
N HIS A 169 -15.80 -8.24 -8.47
CA HIS A 169 -17.06 -7.54 -8.73
C HIS A 169 -18.09 -8.01 -7.71
N TRP A 170 -18.34 -7.17 -6.69
CA TRP A 170 -19.35 -7.44 -5.67
C TRP A 170 -20.76 -7.63 -6.26
N GLU A 171 -21.02 -7.06 -7.45
CA GLU A 171 -22.30 -7.19 -8.16
C GLU A 171 -22.67 -8.65 -8.43
N ARG A 172 -21.68 -9.56 -8.49
CA ARG A 172 -21.82 -11.00 -8.77
C ARG A 172 -22.56 -11.78 -7.67
N SER A 173 -22.76 -11.19 -6.50
CA SER A 173 -23.48 -11.80 -5.37
C SER A 173 -24.88 -12.29 -5.72
N VAL A 174 -25.24 -13.50 -5.29
CA VAL A 174 -26.61 -14.03 -5.47
C VAL A 174 -27.68 -13.22 -4.71
N ASN A 175 -27.29 -12.45 -3.71
CA ASN A 175 -28.20 -11.59 -2.97
C ASN A 175 -28.26 -10.14 -3.50
N ASN A 176 -27.38 -9.77 -4.43
CA ASN A 176 -27.51 -8.50 -5.15
C ASN A 176 -28.71 -8.54 -6.11
N THR A 177 -29.73 -7.73 -5.81
CA THR A 177 -30.95 -7.58 -6.62
C THR A 177 -30.94 -6.36 -7.54
N ASP A 178 -29.90 -5.52 -7.48
CA ASP A 178 -29.81 -4.33 -8.32
C ASP A 178 -29.52 -4.68 -9.78
N ILE A 179 -29.94 -3.80 -10.69
CA ILE A 179 -29.78 -3.99 -12.14
C ILE A 179 -28.80 -2.94 -12.64
N GLY A 180 -27.58 -3.36 -12.97
CA GLY A 180 -26.47 -2.43 -13.25
C GLY A 180 -25.35 -3.04 -14.07
N ASN A 181 -25.62 -3.40 -15.32
CA ASN A 181 -24.62 -3.69 -16.36
C ASN A 181 -23.61 -4.83 -16.12
N LEU A 182 -23.81 -5.76 -15.17
CA LEU A 182 -22.92 -6.93 -15.11
C LEU A 182 -23.14 -7.83 -16.34
N CYS A 183 -22.06 -8.00 -17.12
CA CYS A 183 -22.13 -8.32 -18.54
C CYS A 183 -20.90 -9.15 -18.96
N ASP A 184 -21.05 -10.48 -19.03
CA ASP A 184 -19.93 -11.40 -19.26
C ASP A 184 -19.75 -11.82 -20.73
N ASN A 185 -20.36 -11.10 -21.68
CA ASN A 185 -20.23 -11.42 -23.11
C ASN A 185 -18.89 -10.96 -23.71
N THR A 186 -18.10 -10.18 -22.97
CA THR A 186 -16.74 -9.74 -23.33
C THR A 186 -15.64 -10.52 -22.60
N LEU A 187 -15.98 -11.50 -21.74
CA LEU A 187 -14.95 -12.33 -21.10
C LEU A 187 -14.10 -13.08 -22.13
N THR A 188 -12.79 -13.14 -21.89
CA THR A 188 -11.92 -14.02 -22.67
C THR A 188 -12.08 -15.47 -22.19
N PRO A 189 -12.07 -16.50 -23.07
CA PRO A 189 -12.06 -17.88 -22.60
C PRO A 189 -10.79 -18.17 -21.78
N GLY A 190 -10.93 -18.66 -20.55
CA GLY A 190 -9.77 -18.88 -19.67
C GLY A 190 -10.15 -19.21 -18.22
N TRP A 191 -9.14 -19.40 -17.37
CA TRP A 191 -9.31 -19.61 -15.94
C TRP A 191 -9.49 -18.28 -15.19
N TYR A 192 -10.45 -18.24 -14.27
CA TYR A 192 -10.77 -17.07 -13.46
C TYR A 192 -10.86 -17.41 -11.97
N ARG A 193 -10.29 -16.56 -11.12
CA ARG A 193 -10.41 -16.60 -9.66
C ARG A 193 -11.28 -15.43 -9.17
N PRO A 194 -12.48 -15.67 -8.63
CA PRO A 194 -13.22 -14.67 -7.87
C PRO A 194 -12.45 -14.32 -6.59
N ILE A 195 -12.33 -13.03 -6.27
CA ILE A 195 -11.59 -12.54 -5.09
C ILE A 195 -12.37 -11.52 -4.25
N SER A 196 -13.66 -11.30 -4.54
CA SER A 196 -14.44 -10.22 -3.95
C SER A 196 -14.95 -10.54 -2.54
N ALA A 197 -15.05 -9.52 -1.67
CA ALA A 197 -15.55 -9.63 -0.30
C ALA A 197 -17.00 -10.17 -0.17
N VAL A 198 -17.74 -10.28 -1.29
CA VAL A 198 -19.06 -10.95 -1.31
C VAL A 198 -18.99 -12.48 -1.25
N GLY A 199 -17.80 -13.06 -1.43
CA GLY A 199 -17.55 -14.50 -1.41
C GLY A 199 -17.17 -15.06 -2.79
N ASN A 200 -16.28 -16.06 -2.78
CA ASN A 200 -15.54 -16.49 -3.96
C ASN A 200 -16.07 -17.75 -4.65
N THR A 201 -17.20 -18.28 -4.19
CA THR A 201 -17.81 -19.51 -4.71
C THR A 201 -19.05 -19.23 -5.56
N MET A 202 -19.11 -19.84 -6.74
CA MET A 202 -20.33 -19.90 -7.56
C MET A 202 -21.43 -20.72 -6.83
N PRO A 203 -22.70 -20.26 -6.82
CA PRO A 203 -23.80 -21.05 -6.25
C PRO A 203 -24.00 -22.38 -6.99
N THR A 204 -24.19 -23.46 -6.24
CA THR A 204 -24.60 -24.78 -6.74
C THR A 204 -26.12 -24.98 -6.79
N GLU A 205 -26.88 -23.95 -6.43
CA GLU A 205 -28.34 -23.93 -6.47
C GLU A 205 -28.81 -22.75 -7.31
N CYS A 206 -29.93 -22.94 -8.02
CA CYS A 206 -30.53 -21.93 -8.89
C CYS A 206 -30.91 -20.64 -8.12
N PRO A 207 -30.34 -19.46 -8.46
CA PRO A 207 -30.76 -18.19 -7.88
C PRO A 207 -32.17 -17.81 -8.35
N VAL A 208 -33.17 -18.07 -7.51
CA VAL A 208 -34.59 -17.78 -7.80
C VAL A 208 -35.06 -16.45 -7.20
N GLY A 209 -36.07 -15.86 -7.83
CA GLY A 209 -36.81 -14.71 -7.29
C GLY A 209 -36.28 -13.35 -7.73
N GLY A 210 -36.61 -12.93 -8.95
CA GLY A 210 -36.25 -11.61 -9.49
C GLY A 210 -34.83 -11.53 -10.03
N TYR A 211 -34.27 -10.33 -10.05
CA TYR A 211 -32.90 -10.06 -10.48
C TYR A 211 -31.90 -10.55 -9.43
N LYS A 212 -30.76 -11.06 -9.90
CA LYS A 212 -29.72 -11.72 -9.10
C LYS A 212 -28.37 -11.49 -9.75
N CYS A 213 -27.29 -11.41 -8.96
CA CYS A 213 -25.93 -11.28 -9.48
C CYS A 213 -25.78 -10.09 -10.44
N GLY A 214 -26.42 -8.95 -10.12
CA GLY A 214 -26.35 -7.72 -10.91
C GLY A 214 -27.03 -7.79 -12.29
N THR A 215 -27.75 -8.89 -12.59
CA THR A 215 -28.21 -9.22 -13.94
C THR A 215 -29.61 -9.86 -13.99
N SER A 216 -30.12 -10.08 -15.19
CA SER A 216 -31.47 -10.63 -15.44
C SER A 216 -31.50 -12.11 -15.85
N SER A 217 -30.34 -12.65 -16.25
CA SER A 217 -30.10 -14.08 -16.47
C SER A 217 -28.86 -14.54 -15.71
N PRO A 218 -28.97 -14.73 -14.39
CA PRO A 218 -27.87 -15.20 -13.54
C PRO A 218 -27.38 -16.58 -13.97
N ILE A 219 -26.06 -16.80 -14.01
CA ILE A 219 -25.45 -18.11 -14.31
C ILE A 219 -24.92 -18.74 -13.02
N TRP A 220 -25.33 -19.97 -12.76
CA TRP A 220 -24.96 -20.78 -11.59
C TRP A 220 -24.42 -22.16 -12.01
N MET A 221 -23.80 -22.89 -11.08
CA MET A 221 -23.15 -24.17 -11.36
C MET A 221 -24.08 -25.35 -11.07
N ASP A 222 -24.54 -26.05 -12.11
CA ASP A 222 -25.18 -27.37 -11.96
C ASP A 222 -24.07 -28.44 -11.86
N GLY A 223 -23.71 -28.78 -10.62
CA GLY A 223 -22.61 -29.70 -10.30
C GLY A 223 -22.16 -29.60 -8.83
N SER A 224 -21.10 -30.33 -8.50
CA SER A 224 -20.46 -30.31 -7.17
C SER A 224 -19.03 -29.79 -7.26
N TYR A 225 -18.55 -29.15 -6.19
CA TYR A 225 -17.15 -28.75 -6.06
C TYR A 225 -16.20 -29.96 -6.04
N PRO A 226 -15.03 -29.88 -6.73
CA PRO A 226 -13.99 -30.92 -6.70
C PRO A 226 -13.22 -30.95 -5.38
N SER A 227 -12.59 -32.09 -5.10
CA SER A 227 -11.62 -32.23 -4.00
C SER A 227 -10.36 -31.42 -4.29
N SER A 228 -9.56 -31.15 -3.25
CA SER A 228 -8.20 -30.57 -3.33
C SER A 228 -7.40 -31.15 -4.50
N GLY A 229 -6.79 -30.27 -5.31
CA GLY A 229 -6.05 -30.58 -6.55
C GLY A 229 -6.88 -31.04 -7.77
N GLU A 230 -8.15 -31.41 -7.64
CA GLU A 230 -8.95 -31.99 -8.72
C GLU A 230 -9.63 -30.94 -9.63
N ILE A 231 -9.86 -31.32 -10.89
CA ILE A 231 -10.66 -30.56 -11.87
C ILE A 231 -11.99 -31.29 -12.11
N ALA A 232 -13.11 -30.59 -11.91
CA ALA A 232 -14.44 -31.06 -12.28
C ALA A 232 -14.93 -30.39 -13.58
N ASN A 233 -15.50 -31.17 -14.49
CA ASN A 233 -16.29 -30.65 -15.62
C ASN A 233 -17.75 -30.50 -15.14
N VAL A 234 -18.32 -29.31 -15.26
CA VAL A 234 -19.63 -28.95 -14.70
C VAL A 234 -20.41 -28.06 -15.67
N THR A 235 -21.73 -27.95 -15.46
CA THR A 235 -22.61 -27.19 -16.36
C THR A 235 -22.89 -25.81 -15.77
N ALA A 236 -22.59 -24.74 -16.50
CA ALA A 236 -23.02 -23.39 -16.15
C ALA A 236 -24.46 -23.19 -16.64
N CYS A 237 -25.44 -23.22 -15.75
CA CYS A 237 -26.86 -23.09 -16.09
C CYS A 237 -27.31 -21.63 -16.08
N VAL A 238 -27.90 -21.18 -17.19
CA VAL A 238 -28.42 -19.80 -17.35
C VAL A 238 -29.84 -19.73 -16.81
N GLY A 239 -30.02 -18.97 -15.74
CA GLY A 239 -31.31 -18.64 -15.15
C GLY A 239 -32.03 -17.47 -15.83
N ASN A 240 -33.18 -17.11 -15.29
CA ASN A 240 -34.04 -16.02 -15.77
C ASN A 240 -34.78 -15.41 -14.58
N TYR A 241 -34.86 -14.08 -14.52
CA TYR A 241 -35.56 -13.32 -13.47
C TYR A 241 -37.01 -13.77 -13.20
N ASN A 242 -37.68 -14.39 -14.16
CA ASN A 242 -39.01 -15.00 -14.02
C ASN A 242 -39.02 -16.37 -13.29
N GLY A 243 -37.89 -16.84 -12.76
CA GLY A 243 -37.77 -18.12 -12.04
C GLY A 243 -37.48 -19.35 -12.92
N GLY A 244 -37.01 -19.15 -14.15
CA GLY A 244 -36.45 -20.25 -14.96
C GLY A 244 -35.00 -20.53 -14.55
N CYS A 245 -34.63 -21.80 -14.35
CA CYS A 245 -33.31 -22.13 -13.76
C CYS A 245 -32.21 -22.52 -14.76
N CYS A 246 -32.55 -23.15 -15.89
CA CYS A 246 -31.56 -23.52 -16.91
C CYS A 246 -32.21 -23.44 -18.30
N THR A 247 -32.42 -22.22 -18.79
CA THR A 247 -33.02 -21.97 -20.12
C THR A 247 -32.02 -22.20 -21.26
N SER A 248 -30.73 -22.12 -20.95
CA SER A 248 -29.58 -22.47 -21.77
C SER A 248 -28.41 -22.79 -20.84
N SER A 249 -27.31 -23.31 -21.36
CA SER A 249 -26.12 -23.62 -20.55
C SER A 249 -24.81 -23.48 -21.31
N TYR A 250 -23.70 -23.49 -20.57
CA TYR A 250 -22.33 -23.56 -21.09
C TYR A 250 -21.57 -24.70 -20.40
N ASP A 251 -20.74 -25.43 -21.13
CA ASP A 251 -19.76 -26.34 -20.51
C ASP A 251 -18.64 -25.52 -19.87
N MET A 252 -18.38 -25.73 -18.59
CA MET A 252 -17.30 -25.08 -17.84
C MET A 252 -16.48 -26.12 -17.05
N GLN A 253 -15.36 -25.68 -16.50
CA GLN A 253 -14.58 -26.48 -15.56
C GLN A 253 -14.38 -25.67 -14.27
N VAL A 254 -14.20 -26.35 -13.15
CA VAL A 254 -13.74 -25.75 -11.90
C VAL A 254 -12.59 -26.59 -11.37
N LYS A 255 -11.55 -25.94 -10.84
CA LYS A 255 -10.44 -26.60 -10.16
C LYS A 255 -10.38 -26.13 -8.70
N ASN A 256 -10.06 -27.06 -7.80
CA ASN A 256 -9.70 -26.74 -6.42
C ASN A 256 -8.19 -26.54 -6.33
N CYS A 257 -7.76 -25.34 -5.95
CA CYS A 257 -6.38 -24.93 -5.71
C CYS A 257 -6.04 -24.95 -4.22
N ASP A 258 -6.66 -25.89 -3.50
CA ASP A 258 -6.60 -26.13 -2.05
C ASP A 258 -7.24 -25.01 -1.21
N ASP A 259 -6.73 -23.79 -1.30
CA ASP A 259 -7.23 -22.63 -0.54
C ASP A 259 -8.32 -21.83 -1.30
N PHE A 260 -8.45 -22.03 -2.62
CA PHE A 260 -9.42 -21.33 -3.47
C PHE A 260 -9.86 -22.15 -4.67
N TYR A 261 -10.94 -21.70 -5.33
CA TYR A 261 -11.41 -22.29 -6.58
C TYR A 261 -11.16 -21.36 -7.77
N ILE A 262 -10.81 -21.96 -8.91
CA ILE A 262 -10.74 -21.28 -10.20
C ILE A 262 -11.69 -21.91 -11.20
N TYR A 263 -12.22 -21.11 -12.11
CA TYR A 263 -13.30 -21.48 -13.02
C TYR A 263 -12.88 -21.23 -14.46
N ASN A 264 -12.97 -22.23 -15.33
CA ASN A 264 -12.72 -22.10 -16.76
C ASN A 264 -13.99 -21.55 -17.43
N LEU A 265 -14.05 -20.23 -17.56
CA LEU A 265 -15.21 -19.48 -18.04
C LEU A 265 -15.10 -19.16 -19.53
N LYS A 266 -16.24 -18.84 -20.14
CA LYS A 266 -16.39 -18.48 -21.56
C LYS A 266 -17.29 -17.26 -21.70
N PRO A 267 -17.11 -16.43 -22.75
CA PRO A 267 -18.00 -15.31 -23.03
C PRO A 267 -19.45 -15.77 -23.16
N THR A 268 -20.36 -15.06 -22.51
CA THR A 268 -21.80 -15.34 -22.57
C THR A 268 -22.41 -14.87 -23.89
N SER A 269 -23.55 -15.48 -24.26
CA SER A 269 -24.25 -15.18 -25.52
C SER A 269 -24.96 -13.81 -25.55
N GLY A 270 -24.99 -13.09 -24.43
CA GLY A 270 -25.60 -11.76 -24.36
C GLY A 270 -25.31 -11.06 -23.04
N CYS A 271 -25.22 -9.73 -23.11
CA CYS A 271 -24.83 -8.85 -21.99
C CYS A 271 -25.76 -8.91 -20.75
N TYR A 272 -26.96 -9.49 -20.90
CA TYR A 272 -27.92 -9.73 -19.82
C TYR A 272 -27.65 -11.05 -19.04
N GLN A 273 -26.53 -11.72 -19.31
CA GLN A 273 -26.08 -12.95 -18.65
C GLN A 273 -24.70 -12.74 -18.00
N ALA A 274 -24.58 -13.17 -16.75
CA ALA A 274 -23.34 -13.09 -15.98
C ALA A 274 -23.20 -14.23 -14.95
N TYR A 275 -21.96 -14.63 -14.69
CA TYR A 275 -21.57 -15.65 -13.72
C TYR A 275 -21.66 -15.11 -12.28
N CYS A 276 -22.49 -15.78 -11.47
CA CYS A 276 -22.70 -15.48 -10.06
C CYS A 276 -21.55 -16.00 -9.19
N PHE A 277 -21.16 -15.22 -8.18
CA PHE A 277 -20.21 -15.61 -7.14
C PHE A 277 -20.55 -14.91 -5.83
N GLY A 278 -20.50 -15.64 -4.72
CA GLY A 278 -20.71 -15.08 -3.39
C GLY A 278 -22.18 -14.88 -3.00
N THR A 279 -22.38 -14.58 -1.71
CA THR A 279 -23.69 -14.44 -1.04
C THR A 279 -23.85 -13.11 -0.33
N GLU A 280 -22.77 -12.41 -0.02
CA GLU A 280 -22.87 -11.19 0.78
C GLU A 280 -23.18 -9.97 -0.09
N VAL A 281 -23.68 -8.91 0.52
CA VAL A 281 -24.07 -7.65 -0.13
C VAL A 281 -23.51 -6.47 0.65
N LYS A 282 -23.43 -5.29 0.00
CA LYS A 282 -23.01 -4.05 0.65
C LYS A 282 -23.84 -3.78 1.90
N CYS A 283 -23.19 -3.27 2.94
CA CYS A 283 -23.89 -2.80 4.13
C CYS A 283 -24.88 -1.67 3.79
N PRO A 284 -25.98 -1.53 4.55
CA PRO A 284 -26.89 -0.40 4.43
C PRO A 284 -26.16 0.95 4.54
N VAL A 285 -26.74 2.00 3.93
CA VAL A 285 -26.20 3.37 4.02
C VAL A 285 -26.12 3.78 5.50
N GLY A 286 -24.91 4.11 5.97
CA GLY A 286 -24.66 4.40 7.39
C GLY A 286 -24.17 3.22 8.22
N GLU A 287 -23.92 2.06 7.61
CA GLU A 287 -23.31 0.91 8.27
C GLU A 287 -22.01 0.50 7.56
N THR A 288 -21.08 -0.08 8.33
CA THR A 288 -19.83 -0.66 7.82
C THR A 288 -19.57 -2.01 8.50
N SER A 289 -18.62 -2.78 8.00
CA SER A 289 -18.22 -4.05 8.60
C SER A 289 -16.71 -4.26 8.48
N ASP A 290 -16.19 -5.14 9.33
CA ASP A 290 -14.80 -5.61 9.23
C ASP A 290 -14.58 -6.48 7.96
N ASN A 291 -15.64 -6.85 7.21
CA ASN A 291 -15.61 -7.51 5.89
C ASN A 291 -15.73 -6.47 4.75
N GLU A 292 -14.84 -5.47 4.73
CA GLU A 292 -14.74 -4.44 3.68
C GLU A 292 -16.05 -3.67 3.38
N GLY A 293 -16.95 -3.54 4.37
CA GLY A 293 -18.26 -2.90 4.18
C GLY A 293 -19.33 -3.78 3.54
N PHE A 294 -19.14 -5.11 3.54
CA PHE A 294 -20.12 -6.11 3.12
C PHE A 294 -20.67 -6.89 4.32
N THR A 295 -21.82 -7.53 4.14
CA THR A 295 -22.35 -8.51 5.11
C THR A 295 -21.39 -9.71 5.27
N PRO A 296 -21.51 -10.50 6.36
CA PRO A 296 -22.25 -10.22 7.59
C PRO A 296 -21.52 -9.19 8.49
N GLY A 297 -22.16 -8.78 9.59
CA GLY A 297 -21.50 -7.90 10.58
C GLY A 297 -21.51 -6.41 10.24
N CYS A 298 -22.51 -5.96 9.48
CA CYS A 298 -22.79 -4.53 9.33
C CYS A 298 -23.21 -3.93 10.68
N GLU A 299 -22.50 -2.91 11.12
CA GLU A 299 -22.77 -2.13 12.33
C GLU A 299 -22.78 -0.63 12.00
N PHE A 300 -23.48 0.16 12.83
CA PHE A 300 -23.57 1.61 12.66
C PHE A 300 -22.19 2.27 12.64
N ASP A 301 -21.89 2.99 11.55
CA ASP A 301 -20.60 3.64 11.37
C ASP A 301 -20.68 5.16 11.65
N PRO A 302 -20.14 5.67 12.78
CA PRO A 302 -20.07 7.10 13.02
C PRO A 302 -19.06 7.85 12.12
N CYS A 303 -18.32 7.15 11.25
CA CYS A 303 -17.51 7.73 10.19
C CYS A 303 -18.26 7.84 8.84
N HIS A 304 -19.46 7.28 8.70
CA HIS A 304 -20.24 7.44 7.48
C HIS A 304 -20.88 8.84 7.43
N SER A 305 -20.84 9.51 6.28
CA SER A 305 -21.23 10.93 6.14
C SER A 305 -22.72 11.22 6.41
N SER A 306 -23.58 10.20 6.35
CA SER A 306 -25.00 10.31 6.75
C SER A 306 -25.22 10.35 8.27
N ASN A 307 -24.22 9.98 9.06
CA ASN A 307 -24.39 9.64 10.47
C ASN A 307 -23.86 10.70 11.44
N TYR A 308 -23.19 11.73 10.93
CA TYR A 308 -22.72 12.88 11.71
C TYR A 308 -23.22 14.20 11.14
N GLY A 309 -23.45 15.20 12.00
CA GLY A 309 -23.61 16.60 11.60
C GLY A 309 -22.25 17.29 11.43
N ILE A 310 -22.21 18.44 10.76
CA ILE A 310 -21.04 19.32 10.80
C ILE A 310 -21.21 20.31 11.96
N LEU A 311 -20.19 20.42 12.81
CA LEU A 311 -20.07 21.51 13.78
C LEU A 311 -19.06 22.53 13.25
N GLU A 312 -19.55 23.69 12.83
CA GLU A 312 -18.69 24.76 12.29
C GLU A 312 -17.72 25.28 13.36
N GLY A 313 -16.45 25.23 13.01
CA GLY A 313 -15.32 25.50 13.88
C GLY A 313 -14.80 26.93 13.75
N GLU A 314 -15.57 27.90 14.25
CA GLU A 314 -15.12 29.30 14.36
C GLU A 314 -13.69 29.38 14.91
N MET A 315 -12.84 30.28 14.37
CA MET A 315 -11.48 30.52 14.88
C MET A 315 -11.45 30.82 16.40
N LYS A 316 -12.56 31.34 16.92
CA LYS A 316 -12.73 31.61 18.35
C LYS A 316 -12.73 30.34 19.21
N ARG A 317 -13.10 29.17 18.69
CA ARG A 317 -13.13 27.89 19.43
C ARG A 317 -11.74 27.37 19.82
N SER A 318 -10.67 27.96 19.28
CA SER A 318 -9.30 27.56 19.63
C SER A 318 -8.94 27.89 21.08
N SER A 319 -8.22 26.96 21.72
CA SER A 319 -7.65 27.14 23.08
C SER A 319 -6.81 28.42 23.24
N ASN A 320 -6.15 28.87 22.17
CA ASN A 320 -5.34 30.10 22.19
C ASN A 320 -6.15 31.39 22.03
N TYR A 321 -7.45 31.31 21.75
CA TYR A 321 -8.33 32.47 21.68
C TYR A 321 -8.94 32.82 23.04
N THR A 322 -8.76 34.07 23.48
CA THR A 322 -9.39 34.61 24.70
C THR A 322 -10.53 35.55 24.32
N LEU A 323 -11.73 35.29 24.88
CA LEU A 323 -12.95 36.07 24.68
C LEU A 323 -12.75 37.54 25.06
N GLN A 324 -13.00 38.47 24.14
CA GLN A 324 -12.92 39.92 24.41
C GLN A 324 -14.28 40.46 24.86
N THR A 325 -14.28 41.65 25.49
CA THR A 325 -15.51 42.30 25.98
C THR A 325 -16.51 42.70 24.89
N THR A 326 -16.08 42.70 23.63
CA THR A 326 -16.90 43.02 22.44
C THR A 326 -17.43 41.79 21.73
N ASP A 327 -17.02 40.59 22.13
CA ASP A 327 -17.41 39.34 21.49
C ASP A 327 -18.75 38.82 21.98
N VAL A 328 -19.50 38.20 21.06
CA VAL A 328 -20.51 37.21 21.42
C VAL A 328 -19.77 35.92 21.78
N ALA A 329 -20.03 35.40 22.98
CA ALA A 329 -19.49 34.13 23.45
C ALA A 329 -20.17 32.96 22.71
N ILE A 330 -19.38 31.96 22.30
CA ILE A 330 -19.89 30.71 21.73
C ILE A 330 -20.70 29.95 22.79
N GLU A 331 -21.79 29.34 22.36
CA GLU A 331 -22.76 28.66 23.22
C GLU A 331 -23.27 27.37 22.56
N ASP A 332 -22.75 26.22 23.02
CA ASP A 332 -23.18 24.89 22.59
C ASP A 332 -24.29 24.30 23.49
N SER A 333 -24.87 25.09 24.42
CA SER A 333 -26.08 24.68 25.17
C SER A 333 -27.30 24.47 24.26
N ARG A 334 -27.23 24.94 23.01
CA ARG A 334 -28.22 24.76 21.94
C ARG A 334 -27.87 23.64 20.96
N LEU A 335 -26.69 23.02 21.10
CA LEU A 335 -26.31 21.85 20.33
C LEU A 335 -27.23 20.67 20.71
N THR A 336 -27.71 19.91 19.74
CA THR A 336 -28.41 18.64 20.02
C THR A 336 -27.39 17.55 20.32
N THR A 337 -27.67 16.65 21.26
CA THR A 337 -26.82 15.46 21.48
C THR A 337 -26.77 14.59 20.23
N GLY A 338 -25.56 14.25 19.74
CA GLY A 338 -25.39 13.49 18.50
C GLY A 338 -23.93 13.41 18.04
N TRP A 339 -23.70 12.70 16.92
CA TRP A 339 -22.39 12.63 16.28
C TRP A 339 -22.11 13.89 15.45
N TYR A 340 -20.90 14.42 15.58
CA TYR A 340 -20.42 15.59 14.83
C TYR A 340 -19.02 15.36 14.27
N LYS A 341 -18.81 15.77 13.01
CA LYS A 341 -17.48 16.09 12.47
C LYS A 341 -17.26 17.59 12.65
N ILE A 342 -16.08 17.96 13.13
CA ILE A 342 -15.71 19.35 13.37
C ILE A 342 -14.99 19.86 12.12
N ASP A 343 -15.34 21.06 11.69
CA ASP A 343 -14.71 21.73 10.56
C ASP A 343 -14.14 23.08 11.01
N SER A 344 -12.88 23.09 11.47
CA SER A 344 -12.16 24.26 11.96
C SER A 344 -10.80 24.42 11.29
N VAL A 345 -10.56 25.64 10.80
CA VAL A 345 -9.23 26.10 10.34
C VAL A 345 -8.18 26.13 11.46
N THR A 346 -8.55 25.92 12.72
CA THR A 346 -7.63 25.92 13.87
C THR A 346 -7.26 24.52 14.37
N GLY A 347 -7.83 23.46 13.77
CA GLY A 347 -7.69 22.07 14.18
C GLY A 347 -9.03 21.47 14.63
N ASN A 348 -9.29 20.23 14.19
CA ASN A 348 -10.60 19.58 14.33
C ASN A 348 -10.75 18.72 15.60
N ASP A 349 -9.68 18.55 16.37
CA ASP A 349 -9.69 17.74 17.58
C ASP A 349 -10.04 18.58 18.82
N ILE A 350 -10.78 17.96 19.76
CA ILE A 350 -10.99 18.56 21.09
C ILE A 350 -9.63 18.67 21.77
N VAL A 351 -9.35 19.84 22.34
CA VAL A 351 -8.09 20.06 23.05
C VAL A 351 -8.01 19.16 24.29
N ASN A 352 -6.89 18.48 24.46
CA ASN A 352 -6.60 17.57 25.57
C ASN A 352 -5.82 18.25 26.72
N ASP A 353 -5.34 19.47 26.51
CA ASP A 353 -4.77 20.33 27.54
C ASP A 353 -5.87 21.12 28.26
N SER A 354 -5.69 21.29 29.59
CA SER A 354 -6.64 22.05 30.40
C SER A 354 -6.66 23.54 30.05
N VAL A 355 -7.79 24.01 29.55
CA VAL A 355 -8.07 25.43 29.32
C VAL A 355 -8.65 26.08 30.57
N VAL A 356 -8.64 27.41 30.64
CA VAL A 356 -9.24 28.22 31.71
C VAL A 356 -10.43 29.03 31.20
N MET A 357 -11.24 29.52 32.13
CA MET A 357 -12.38 30.40 31.86
C MET A 357 -12.04 31.54 30.88
N MET A 358 -12.98 31.88 29.99
CA MET A 358 -12.81 32.85 28.88
C MET A 358 -11.91 32.42 27.71
N GLN A 359 -11.32 31.22 27.72
CA GLN A 359 -10.67 30.66 26.51
C GLN A 359 -11.70 30.03 25.55
N CYS A 360 -11.25 29.67 24.34
CA CYS A 360 -12.08 29.00 23.32
C CYS A 360 -13.33 29.81 22.93
N GLY A 361 -13.25 31.14 23.05
CA GLY A 361 -14.30 32.04 22.58
C GLY A 361 -15.60 31.95 23.35
N THR A 362 -15.59 31.32 24.51
CA THR A 362 -16.76 31.09 25.36
C THR A 362 -16.46 31.47 26.81
N LEU A 363 -17.47 31.50 27.68
CA LEU A 363 -17.25 31.82 29.08
C LEU A 363 -16.74 30.58 29.84
N TYR A 364 -17.33 29.42 29.58
CA TYR A 364 -17.05 28.14 30.23
C TYR A 364 -16.60 27.09 29.20
N PRO A 365 -15.32 27.08 28.79
CA PRO A 365 -14.84 26.17 27.77
C PRO A 365 -14.73 24.73 28.27
N LEU A 366 -14.94 23.77 27.35
CA LEU A 366 -14.79 22.34 27.60
C LEU A 366 -13.59 21.78 26.84
N TRP A 367 -12.71 21.08 27.57
CA TRP A 367 -11.56 20.32 27.05
C TRP A 367 -11.71 18.84 27.41
N MET A 368 -11.04 17.93 26.71
CA MET A 368 -11.14 16.49 26.91
C MET A 368 -10.07 15.96 27.86
N GLU A 369 -10.46 15.12 28.82
CA GLU A 369 -9.49 14.39 29.64
C GLU A 369 -9.03 13.12 28.91
N GLY A 370 -7.70 12.99 28.73
CA GLY A 370 -7.06 11.82 28.11
C GLY A 370 -6.62 12.04 26.66
N SER A 371 -6.07 10.98 26.04
CA SER A 371 -5.64 10.99 24.64
C SER A 371 -6.81 10.80 23.67
N LEU A 372 -6.67 11.37 22.48
CA LEU A 372 -7.53 11.06 21.33
C LEU A 372 -7.32 9.59 20.90
N PRO A 373 -8.34 8.91 20.35
CA PRO A 373 -8.20 7.54 19.86
C PRO A 373 -7.32 7.43 18.62
N ASP A 374 -6.64 6.30 18.50
CA ASP A 374 -5.91 5.87 17.30
C ASP A 374 -6.87 5.21 16.28
N VAL A 375 -6.38 4.84 15.10
CA VAL A 375 -7.24 4.32 14.00
C VAL A 375 -7.73 2.89 14.30
N SER A 376 -6.92 2.11 15.01
CA SER A 376 -7.24 0.77 15.52
C SER A 376 -8.27 0.78 16.65
N ASP A 377 -8.41 1.90 17.36
CA ASP A 377 -9.46 2.06 18.34
C ASP A 377 -10.83 2.08 17.64
N LYS A 378 -11.72 1.16 18.05
CA LYS A 378 -13.15 1.28 17.78
C LYS A 378 -13.70 2.53 18.52
N THR A 379 -15.01 2.76 18.49
CA THR A 379 -15.59 3.92 19.21
C THR A 379 -15.24 3.90 20.70
N VAL A 380 -14.54 4.92 21.18
CA VAL A 380 -14.13 5.05 22.59
C VAL A 380 -15.02 6.02 23.35
N ASP A 381 -15.30 5.69 24.61
CA ASP A 381 -15.89 6.64 25.57
C ASP A 381 -14.80 7.59 26.10
N ARG A 382 -15.17 8.87 26.29
CA ARG A 382 -14.31 9.95 26.80
C ARG A 382 -15.12 10.90 27.68
N LYS A 383 -14.42 11.72 28.46
CA LYS A 383 -15.01 12.78 29.28
C LYS A 383 -14.46 14.14 28.87
N VAL A 384 -15.32 15.15 28.90
CA VAL A 384 -14.90 16.55 28.81
C VAL A 384 -15.14 17.28 30.12
N CYS A 385 -14.19 18.15 30.48
CA CYS A 385 -14.19 18.98 31.66
C CYS A 385 -14.53 20.43 31.30
N GLN A 386 -15.63 20.94 31.85
CA GLN A 386 -16.01 22.34 31.75
C GLN A 386 -15.25 23.17 32.78
N SER A 387 -14.51 24.16 32.30
CA SER A 387 -13.74 25.09 33.13
C SER A 387 -14.60 26.23 33.68
N GLY A 388 -14.32 26.64 34.91
CA GLY A 388 -15.02 27.75 35.56
C GLY A 388 -14.11 28.59 36.46
N LEU A 389 -14.67 29.18 37.51
CA LEU A 389 -14.01 30.22 38.32
C LEU A 389 -12.94 29.68 39.29
N TYR A 390 -13.06 28.41 39.69
CA TYR A 390 -12.24 27.82 40.75
C TYR A 390 -11.54 26.52 40.33
N SER A 391 -11.96 25.91 39.22
CA SER A 391 -11.40 24.67 38.67
C SER A 391 -11.37 24.73 37.14
N THR A 392 -10.43 24.00 36.53
CA THR A 392 -10.46 23.66 35.10
C THR A 392 -11.41 22.50 34.80
N CYS A 393 -11.98 21.87 35.84
CA CYS A 393 -13.08 20.93 35.75
C CYS A 393 -14.06 21.19 36.91
N ASP A 394 -15.03 22.08 36.69
CA ASP A 394 -16.14 22.34 37.61
C ASP A 394 -17.34 21.41 37.31
N GLN A 395 -17.43 20.88 36.08
CA GLN A 395 -18.47 19.92 35.65
C GLN A 395 -17.94 19.01 34.54
N GLU A 396 -18.33 17.73 34.55
CA GLU A 396 -18.03 16.75 33.51
C GLU A 396 -19.22 16.52 32.57
N TYR A 397 -18.93 16.16 31.32
CA TYR A 397 -19.89 15.56 30.39
C TYR A 397 -19.26 14.35 29.72
N ASP A 398 -20.04 13.28 29.57
CA ASP A 398 -19.63 12.09 28.82
C ASP A 398 -19.81 12.34 27.31
N ILE A 399 -18.82 11.93 26.52
CA ILE A 399 -18.81 11.97 25.06
C ILE A 399 -18.27 10.66 24.51
N LYS A 400 -18.38 10.46 23.19
CA LYS A 400 -17.65 9.38 22.48
C LYS A 400 -16.80 9.98 21.38
N VAL A 401 -15.71 9.29 21.03
CA VAL A 401 -14.84 9.68 19.92
C VAL A 401 -14.60 8.47 19.03
N ARG A 402 -14.64 8.66 17.71
CA ARG A 402 -14.17 7.66 16.75
C ARG A 402 -13.11 8.29 15.86
N ASN A 403 -12.03 7.56 15.62
CA ASN A 403 -11.06 7.88 14.59
C ASN A 403 -11.49 7.24 13.25
N CYS A 404 -11.51 8.06 12.20
CA CYS A 404 -11.93 7.72 10.83
C CYS A 404 -10.73 7.76 9.85
N GLY A 405 -9.51 7.61 10.37
CA GLY A 405 -8.26 7.70 9.62
C GLY A 405 -7.83 9.15 9.37
N THR A 406 -8.55 9.86 8.51
CA THR A 406 -8.20 11.25 8.10
C THR A 406 -8.88 12.34 8.92
N TYR A 407 -9.85 11.97 9.77
CA TYR A 407 -10.54 12.87 10.69
C TYR A 407 -11.12 12.08 11.87
N ARG A 408 -11.66 12.79 12.88
CA ARG A 408 -12.41 12.18 13.98
C ARG A 408 -13.86 12.66 13.99
N THR A 409 -14.75 11.81 14.47
CA THR A 409 -16.12 12.18 14.81
C THR A 409 -16.36 12.06 16.30
N TYR A 410 -17.22 12.93 16.82
CA TYR A 410 -17.42 13.16 18.24
C TYR A 410 -18.91 13.04 18.56
N TYR A 411 -19.29 12.12 19.44
CA TYR A 411 -20.63 12.09 20.01
C TYR A 411 -20.70 13.13 21.13
N LEU A 412 -21.12 14.33 20.78
CA LEU A 412 -21.19 15.48 21.67
C LEU A 412 -22.53 15.48 22.42
N THR A 413 -22.49 15.86 23.69
CA THR A 413 -23.67 15.97 24.57
C THR A 413 -24.14 17.41 24.65
N GLN A 414 -25.46 17.64 24.62
CA GLN A 414 -26.03 18.97 24.85
C GLN A 414 -25.63 19.53 26.22
N LEU A 415 -25.08 20.74 26.24
CA LEU A 415 -24.60 21.38 27.47
C LEU A 415 -25.76 22.03 28.24
N ASN A 416 -25.67 22.05 29.57
CA ASN A 416 -26.73 22.60 30.44
C ASN A 416 -26.36 23.94 31.11
N VAL A 417 -25.23 24.54 30.72
CA VAL A 417 -24.76 25.84 31.20
C VAL A 417 -24.71 26.84 30.04
N ASP A 418 -25.37 27.99 30.20
CA ASP A 418 -25.32 29.08 29.22
C ASP A 418 -23.88 29.58 29.00
N LYS A 419 -23.52 29.90 27.75
CA LYS A 419 -22.16 30.30 27.34
C LYS A 419 -21.07 29.30 27.74
N SER A 420 -21.37 28.01 27.57
CA SER A 420 -20.39 26.94 27.55
C SER A 420 -20.21 26.42 26.12
N ALA A 421 -19.00 25.98 25.75
CA ALA A 421 -18.72 25.48 24.41
C ALA A 421 -17.55 24.49 24.39
N TYR A 422 -17.62 23.52 23.47
CA TYR A 422 -16.53 22.59 23.19
C TYR A 422 -15.37 23.33 22.50
N CYS A 423 -14.16 23.13 23.04
CA CYS A 423 -12.92 23.75 22.58
C CYS A 423 -12.17 22.83 21.62
N PHE A 424 -11.87 23.34 20.41
CA PHE A 424 -11.21 22.58 19.36
C PHE A 424 -10.02 23.34 18.80
N GLY A 425 -8.91 22.64 18.57
CA GLY A 425 -7.77 23.20 17.86
C GLY A 425 -6.89 24.22 18.62
N THR A 426 -5.72 24.50 18.05
CA THR A 426 -4.66 25.36 18.60
C THR A 426 -4.15 26.32 17.53
N PHE A 427 -4.57 27.59 17.58
CA PHE A 427 -4.18 28.62 16.63
C PHE A 427 -2.81 29.24 16.98
N PRO A 428 -1.84 29.35 16.05
CA PRO A 428 -0.60 30.05 16.30
C PRO A 428 -0.84 31.57 16.36
N VAL A 429 -0.65 32.18 17.53
CA VAL A 429 -0.82 33.64 17.72
C VAL A 429 0.33 34.40 17.05
N PRO A 430 0.07 35.32 16.11
CA PRO A 430 1.10 36.24 15.61
C PRO A 430 1.44 37.28 16.69
N ASP A 431 2.72 37.37 17.08
CA ASP A 431 3.19 38.33 18.11
C ASP A 431 2.98 39.79 17.66
N PRO A 432 2.15 40.59 18.35
CA PRO A 432 1.77 41.92 17.90
C PRO A 432 2.73 43.04 18.35
N THR A 433 4.05 42.84 18.41
CA THR A 433 5.01 43.95 18.59
C THR A 433 6.40 43.77 17.94
N THR A 434 6.56 44.20 16.67
CA THR A 434 7.91 44.42 16.08
C THR A 434 8.06 45.81 15.44
N THR A 435 7.97 46.87 16.26
CA THR A 435 8.47 48.21 15.90
C THR A 435 9.19 48.91 17.05
N THR A 436 10.52 48.81 17.12
CA THR A 436 11.44 49.97 17.30
C THR A 436 12.93 49.55 17.22
N PRO A 437 13.86 50.48 16.91
CA PRO A 437 15.21 50.15 16.44
C PRO A 437 16.31 50.09 17.52
N THR A 438 17.48 49.63 17.07
CA THR A 438 18.75 49.38 17.76
C THR A 438 19.23 50.45 18.74
N THR A 439 19.61 50.06 19.96
CA THR A 439 20.80 50.60 20.67
C THR A 439 21.32 49.64 21.77
N THR A 440 22.46 49.96 22.39
CA THR A 440 23.42 48.96 22.91
C THR A 440 23.56 48.84 24.44
N ARG A 441 23.85 47.59 24.87
CA ARG A 441 24.85 47.18 25.92
C ARG A 441 24.38 46.84 27.37
N ARG A 442 24.99 45.73 27.85
CA ARG A 442 25.30 45.27 29.25
C ARG A 442 24.38 44.24 29.94
N THR A 443 25.01 43.09 30.24
CA THR A 443 24.71 42.05 31.26
C THR A 443 25.42 42.37 32.60
N PRO A 444 25.37 41.56 33.70
CA PRO A 444 24.52 40.41 34.12
C PRO A 444 23.92 40.68 35.56
N PRO A 445 23.73 39.75 36.55
CA PRO A 445 23.53 38.27 36.61
C PRO A 445 22.35 37.78 37.52
N GLY A 446 22.05 36.45 37.58
CA GLY A 446 21.48 35.85 38.82
C GLY A 446 20.63 34.54 38.79
N ASN A 447 21.26 33.40 39.08
CA ASN A 447 20.78 32.23 39.89
C ASN A 447 19.56 31.32 39.53
N HIS A 448 19.93 30.15 38.95
CA HIS A 448 19.77 28.77 39.48
C HIS A 448 18.42 28.05 39.79
N PRO A 449 18.32 26.72 39.52
CA PRO A 449 17.09 25.90 39.63
C PRO A 449 17.06 24.94 40.84
N PHE A 450 15.93 24.25 41.05
CA PHE A 450 15.81 23.12 42.00
C PHE A 450 15.33 21.82 41.34
N LYS A 451 16.01 20.70 41.68
CA LYS A 451 15.58 19.31 41.42
C LYS A 451 15.20 18.65 42.74
N ARG A 452 14.35 17.60 42.70
CA ARG A 452 14.31 16.56 43.73
C ARG A 452 14.30 15.15 43.11
N ARG A 453 15.01 14.22 43.77
CA ARG A 453 14.90 12.77 43.63
C ARG A 453 14.34 12.20 44.93
N VAL A 454 13.70 11.04 44.86
CA VAL A 454 13.44 10.15 46.01
C VAL A 454 13.88 8.72 45.61
N PHE A 455 14.22 7.89 46.59
CA PHE A 455 14.84 6.56 46.46
C PHE A 455 14.23 5.62 47.53
N LEU A 456 14.56 4.31 47.45
CA LEU A 456 14.30 3.20 48.41
C LEU A 456 13.07 2.32 48.05
N GLN A 457 13.06 0.99 48.22
CA GLN A 457 14.11 0.00 48.56
C GLN A 457 13.69 -1.42 48.08
N ARG A 458 14.65 -2.35 47.87
CA ARG A 458 14.36 -3.77 47.56
C ARG A 458 14.51 -4.67 48.80
N THR A 459 13.67 -5.71 48.90
CA THR A 459 13.92 -6.94 49.69
C THR A 459 13.51 -8.15 48.86
N ALA A 460 14.31 -9.21 48.86
CA ALA A 460 14.13 -10.40 48.02
C ALA A 460 13.85 -11.66 48.84
N SER A 461 13.08 -12.60 48.27
CA SER A 461 12.98 -13.98 48.75
C SER A 461 12.92 -14.93 47.54
N LYS A 462 13.72 -16.00 47.58
CA LYS A 462 13.84 -16.97 46.48
C LYS A 462 12.81 -18.09 46.61
N ARG A 463 12.09 -18.39 45.53
CA ARG A 463 11.64 -19.75 45.19
C ARG A 463 11.81 -19.98 43.69
N ALA A 464 12.22 -21.19 43.32
CA ALA A 464 12.49 -21.55 41.94
C ALA A 464 11.18 -21.87 41.19
N VAL A 465 11.11 -21.45 39.94
CA VAL A 465 10.16 -21.91 38.93
C VAL A 465 10.98 -22.33 37.70
N SER A 466 10.55 -23.39 37.03
CA SER A 466 11.31 -24.08 35.99
C SER A 466 11.55 -23.23 34.74
N PHE A 467 12.70 -23.42 34.10
CA PHE A 467 13.01 -22.86 32.78
C PHE A 467 11.97 -23.34 31.74
N VAL A 468 11.34 -22.40 31.04
CA VAL A 468 10.69 -22.66 29.76
C VAL A 468 11.72 -22.37 28.68
N ASN A 469 12.14 -23.39 27.92
CA ASN A 469 12.95 -23.17 26.72
C ASN A 469 12.06 -22.60 25.61
N VAL A 470 12.23 -21.31 25.30
CA VAL A 470 11.70 -20.72 24.06
C VAL A 470 12.80 -20.80 23.00
N ASN A 471 12.60 -21.65 21.99
CA ASN A 471 13.48 -21.70 20.83
C ASN A 471 13.23 -20.45 19.96
N MET A 472 14.16 -19.50 19.95
CA MET A 472 14.16 -18.43 18.95
C MET A 472 14.81 -18.95 17.67
N VAL A 473 14.03 -19.06 16.59
CA VAL A 473 14.55 -19.30 15.25
C VAL A 473 15.18 -17.99 14.75
N LYS A 474 16.37 -18.08 14.15
CA LYS A 474 16.95 -16.96 13.39
C LYS A 474 16.42 -17.01 11.97
N GLU A 475 15.46 -16.16 11.65
CA GLU A 475 15.02 -15.94 10.28
C GLU A 475 15.93 -14.93 9.57
N LYS A 476 16.07 -15.10 8.25
CA LYS A 476 17.05 -14.46 7.38
C LYS A 476 16.35 -13.35 6.60
N CYS A 477 16.87 -12.13 6.60
CA CYS A 477 16.41 -11.11 5.67
C CYS A 477 16.73 -11.53 4.22
N PRO A 478 15.80 -11.42 3.25
CA PRO A 478 16.07 -11.70 1.84
C PRO A 478 17.07 -10.71 1.23
N SER A 479 17.75 -11.13 0.16
CA SER A 479 18.81 -10.38 -0.52
C SER A 479 18.49 -10.10 -2.00
N TYR A 480 19.24 -9.16 -2.56
CA TYR A 480 19.07 -8.48 -3.85
C TYR A 480 19.60 -9.28 -5.05
N GLU A 481 18.78 -9.50 -6.10
CA GLU A 481 19.16 -9.47 -7.53
C GLU A 481 17.96 -9.77 -8.46
N GLU A 482 17.56 -8.79 -9.29
CA GLU A 482 16.93 -8.86 -10.64
C GLU A 482 16.04 -7.61 -10.89
N ALA A 483 16.68 -6.48 -11.20
CA ALA A 483 16.01 -5.22 -11.47
C ALA A 483 16.32 -4.70 -12.88
N THR A 484 15.37 -4.82 -13.82
CA THR A 484 15.26 -3.87 -14.95
C THR A 484 13.86 -3.84 -15.59
N GLN A 485 13.32 -2.62 -15.72
CA GLN A 485 12.45 -2.20 -16.84
C GLN A 485 10.95 -2.64 -16.90
N ASN A 486 10.10 -2.15 -16.00
CA ASN A 486 8.94 -1.26 -16.33
C ASN A 486 7.80 -1.27 -15.29
N ASP A 487 7.80 -0.31 -14.36
CA ASP A 487 6.62 0.53 -14.15
C ASP A 487 7.06 1.93 -13.71
N LYS A 488 6.37 2.99 -14.16
CA LYS A 488 6.69 4.39 -13.86
C LYS A 488 5.45 5.27 -13.98
N ASN A 489 5.01 5.86 -12.87
CA ASN A 489 5.40 7.22 -12.46
C ASN A 489 4.76 7.57 -11.09
N ASN A 490 5.38 8.50 -10.36
CA ASN A 490 5.29 8.73 -8.89
C ASN A 490 5.92 7.63 -8.02
N ARG A 491 6.89 8.04 -7.17
CA ARG A 491 7.75 7.13 -6.40
C ARG A 491 7.10 6.63 -5.11
N LEU A 492 6.32 5.56 -5.22
CA LEU A 492 6.30 4.51 -4.20
C LEU A 492 6.83 3.22 -4.86
N LEU A 493 7.76 2.53 -4.21
CA LEU A 493 8.21 1.21 -4.68
C LEU A 493 7.15 0.17 -4.31
N GLU A 494 6.43 -0.31 -5.32
CA GLU A 494 5.60 -1.52 -5.28
C GLU A 494 6.24 -2.63 -6.12
N ILE A 495 5.93 -3.87 -5.75
CA ILE A 495 6.13 -5.05 -6.60
C ILE A 495 4.73 -5.47 -7.01
N ASN A 496 4.45 -5.47 -8.32
CA ASN A 496 3.20 -5.94 -8.92
C ASN A 496 3.50 -6.48 -10.33
N THR A 497 2.83 -7.54 -10.75
CA THR A 497 2.75 -8.00 -12.15
C THR A 497 1.29 -8.06 -12.59
N VAL A 498 1.00 -7.68 -13.84
CA VAL A 498 -0.28 -7.04 -14.22
C VAL A 498 -1.10 -7.82 -15.26
N GLY A 499 -2.44 -7.74 -15.17
CA GLY A 499 -3.40 -8.43 -16.06
C GLY A 499 -4.70 -7.69 -16.46
N GLN A 500 -4.66 -6.37 -16.68
CA GLN A 500 -5.61 -5.53 -17.47
C GLN A 500 -7.16 -5.68 -17.41
N SER A 501 -7.80 -4.60 -16.90
CA SER A 501 -8.94 -3.84 -17.46
C SER A 501 -10.41 -4.33 -17.37
N ALA A 502 -11.28 -3.46 -16.81
CA ALA A 502 -12.74 -3.46 -16.92
C ALA A 502 -13.31 -2.01 -16.83
N PRO A 503 -14.57 -1.72 -17.26
CA PRO A 503 -15.00 -0.35 -17.62
C PRO A 503 -15.95 0.39 -16.64
N VAL A 504 -16.15 1.67 -16.95
CA VAL A 504 -17.02 2.70 -16.33
C VAL A 504 -18.53 2.34 -16.26
N ASN A 505 -19.23 2.70 -15.17
CA ASN A 505 -20.53 3.42 -15.23
C ASN A 505 -21.15 3.95 -13.90
N GLN A 506 -21.46 5.26 -13.92
CA GLN A 506 -22.64 5.98 -13.41
C GLN A 506 -23.46 5.52 -12.17
N PHE A 507 -23.71 6.47 -11.26
CA PHE A 507 -25.00 6.62 -10.55
C PHE A 507 -25.43 8.09 -10.37
N THR A 508 -26.74 8.30 -10.23
CA THR A 508 -27.41 9.55 -9.78
C THR A 508 -28.36 9.16 -8.62
N ILE A 509 -28.91 10.02 -7.77
CA ILE A 509 -29.46 11.41 -7.87
C ILE A 509 -29.28 12.05 -6.44
N SER A 510 -29.54 13.33 -6.09
CA SER A 510 -30.35 14.44 -6.64
C SER A 510 -29.90 15.82 -6.11
N THR A 511 -30.71 16.87 -6.34
CA THR A 511 -30.41 18.30 -6.06
C THR A 511 -30.79 18.83 -4.68
N ALA A 512 -29.90 19.59 -4.03
CA ALA A 512 -30.26 20.63 -3.06
C ALA A 512 -29.31 21.84 -3.22
N SER A 513 -29.83 23.01 -3.60
CA SER A 513 -29.03 24.21 -3.85
C SER A 513 -28.74 24.99 -2.58
N VAL A 514 -27.46 25.16 -2.24
CA VAL A 514 -26.99 26.05 -1.15
C VAL A 514 -26.15 27.19 -1.77
N PRO A 515 -26.49 28.48 -1.50
CA PRO A 515 -25.76 29.63 -2.02
C PRO A 515 -24.45 29.92 -1.24
N PRO A 516 -23.53 30.74 -1.79
CA PRO A 516 -22.10 30.60 -1.51
C PRO A 516 -21.57 31.54 -0.42
N ASN A 517 -20.67 31.02 0.43
CA ASN A 517 -19.52 31.81 0.93
C ASN A 517 -18.37 31.00 1.59
N THR A 518 -18.26 29.69 1.33
CA THR A 518 -17.03 28.94 1.65
C THR A 518 -15.87 29.53 0.85
N ASP A 519 -14.72 29.80 1.49
CA ASP A 519 -13.55 30.28 0.77
C ASP A 519 -13.15 29.23 -0.29
N PRO A 520 -13.11 29.59 -1.59
CA PRO A 520 -12.68 28.67 -2.65
C PRO A 520 -11.34 27.99 -2.37
N CYS A 521 -10.45 28.67 -1.65
CA CYS A 521 -9.11 28.17 -1.32
C CYS A 521 -9.12 27.03 -0.31
N ALA A 522 -10.20 26.86 0.45
CA ALA A 522 -10.40 25.77 1.39
C ALA A 522 -11.14 24.56 0.77
N THR A 523 -11.27 24.48 -0.56
CA THR A 523 -11.94 23.34 -1.19
C THR A 523 -11.21 22.01 -0.93
N THR A 524 -11.98 21.01 -0.52
CA THR A 524 -11.56 19.61 -0.36
C THR A 524 -11.73 18.79 -1.64
N GLU A 525 -12.38 19.35 -2.67
CA GLU A 525 -12.59 18.67 -3.95
C GLU A 525 -11.32 18.78 -4.82
N HIS A 526 -10.81 17.63 -5.26
CA HIS A 526 -9.49 17.54 -5.89
C HIS A 526 -9.56 16.82 -7.24
N ILE A 527 -8.96 17.42 -8.26
CA ILE A 527 -8.72 16.78 -9.56
C ILE A 527 -7.25 16.34 -9.59
N ASN A 528 -7.03 15.04 -9.47
CA ASN A 528 -5.70 14.42 -9.49
C ASN A 528 -5.59 13.37 -10.61
N ASP A 529 -5.55 13.85 -11.85
CA ASP A 529 -5.47 13.01 -13.04
C ASP A 529 -4.47 13.62 -14.01
N TRP A 530 -3.36 12.91 -14.26
CA TRP A 530 -2.30 13.36 -15.15
C TRP A 530 -2.67 13.20 -16.63
N GLN A 531 -3.62 12.33 -16.95
CA GLN A 531 -4.09 12.12 -18.32
C GLN A 531 -4.91 13.31 -18.84
N ARG A 532 -5.26 14.27 -17.97
CA ARG A 532 -5.81 15.59 -18.34
C ARG A 532 -4.79 16.56 -18.93
N SER A 533 -3.51 16.19 -18.99
CA SER A 533 -2.44 16.96 -19.62
C SER A 533 -2.71 17.20 -21.10
N VAL A 534 -2.49 18.44 -21.57
CA VAL A 534 -2.61 18.77 -23.00
C VAL A 534 -1.55 18.07 -23.86
N ALA A 535 -0.45 17.62 -23.25
CA ALA A 535 0.57 16.82 -23.92
C ALA A 535 0.18 15.32 -24.05
N PHE A 536 -0.81 14.85 -23.28
CA PHE A 536 -1.29 13.47 -23.39
C PHE A 536 -2.28 13.31 -24.54
N ALA A 537 -2.04 12.32 -25.39
CA ALA A 537 -2.85 11.98 -26.55
C ALA A 537 -3.06 10.45 -26.63
N THR A 538 -4.25 10.03 -27.05
CA THR A 538 -4.68 8.63 -27.10
C THR A 538 -5.51 8.37 -28.36
N ASP A 539 -5.72 7.10 -28.72
CA ASP A 539 -6.67 6.71 -29.78
C ASP A 539 -8.09 6.41 -29.22
N THR A 540 -8.25 6.45 -27.88
CA THR A 540 -9.52 6.19 -27.18
C THR A 540 -9.74 7.23 -26.08
N THR A 541 -10.98 7.69 -25.89
CA THR A 541 -11.33 8.66 -24.84
C THR A 541 -11.84 7.97 -23.59
N GLN A 542 -11.34 8.36 -22.42
CA GLN A 542 -11.81 7.84 -21.13
C GLN A 542 -12.28 8.94 -20.16
N ILE A 543 -11.85 10.20 -20.33
CA ILE A 543 -12.21 11.30 -19.43
C ILE A 543 -13.43 12.09 -19.95
N CYS A 544 -14.38 12.31 -19.04
CA CYS A 544 -15.70 12.82 -19.34
C CYS A 544 -16.31 13.55 -18.13
N ASP A 545 -16.37 14.88 -18.17
CA ASP A 545 -16.84 15.70 -17.03
C ASP A 545 -18.35 16.00 -17.12
N ASN A 546 -19.15 15.11 -17.72
CA ASN A 546 -20.61 15.27 -17.79
C ASN A 546 -21.32 15.01 -16.44
N ILE A 547 -20.65 14.30 -15.53
CA ILE A 547 -21.07 14.03 -14.16
C ILE A 547 -20.29 14.84 -13.10
N LEU A 548 -19.40 15.74 -13.53
CA LEU A 548 -18.66 16.62 -12.62
C LEU A 548 -19.66 17.51 -11.87
N ALA A 549 -19.63 17.49 -10.54
CA ALA A 549 -20.49 18.36 -9.74
C ALA A 549 -20.12 19.84 -9.95
N GLU A 550 -21.08 20.75 -9.85
CA GLU A 550 -20.79 22.18 -9.91
C GLU A 550 -20.19 22.64 -8.58
N GLY A 551 -18.97 23.18 -8.61
CA GLY A 551 -18.20 23.45 -7.40
C GLY A 551 -16.77 23.94 -7.66
N TRP A 552 -16.07 24.28 -6.57
CA TRP A 552 -14.66 24.67 -6.59
C TRP A 552 -13.77 23.45 -6.49
N TYR A 553 -12.84 23.28 -7.44
CA TYR A 553 -11.87 22.19 -7.46
C TYR A 553 -10.44 22.73 -7.39
N ARG A 554 -9.59 22.08 -6.60
CA ARG A 554 -8.14 22.24 -6.68
C ARG A 554 -7.57 21.15 -7.59
N VAL A 555 -6.70 21.54 -8.52
CA VAL A 555 -5.94 20.56 -9.31
C VAL A 555 -4.64 20.25 -8.58
N ILE A 556 -4.33 18.98 -8.39
CA ILE A 556 -3.12 18.51 -7.68
C ILE A 556 -2.29 17.54 -8.53
N SER A 557 -2.46 17.62 -9.86
CA SER A 557 -1.81 16.76 -10.85
C SER A 557 -0.33 17.08 -11.01
N GLY A 558 0.52 16.04 -10.99
CA GLY A 558 1.95 16.17 -11.29
C GLY A 558 2.25 16.65 -12.72
N ALA A 559 1.29 16.52 -13.65
CA ALA A 559 1.39 17.06 -15.01
C ALA A 559 1.23 18.60 -15.10
N GLY A 560 0.94 19.25 -13.97
CA GLY A 560 0.70 20.69 -13.82
C GLY A 560 -0.75 21.01 -13.44
N GLU A 561 -0.92 22.03 -12.59
CA GLU A 561 -2.24 22.47 -12.10
C GLU A 561 -2.99 23.43 -13.04
N LEU A 562 -2.29 24.04 -14.00
CA LEU A 562 -2.85 25.08 -14.86
C LEU A 562 -3.62 24.51 -16.06
N MET A 563 -4.81 25.05 -16.30
CA MET A 563 -5.56 24.86 -17.54
C MET A 563 -4.77 25.44 -18.73
N PRO A 564 -4.65 24.73 -19.88
CA PRO A 564 -3.96 25.27 -21.04
C PRO A 564 -4.68 26.50 -21.59
N THR A 565 -3.95 27.55 -21.95
CA THR A 565 -4.47 28.75 -22.62
C THR A 565 -4.41 28.66 -24.14
N GLU A 566 -3.58 27.76 -24.67
CA GLU A 566 -3.51 27.46 -26.10
C GLU A 566 -4.55 26.41 -26.48
N CYS A 567 -5.20 26.58 -27.63
CA CYS A 567 -6.20 25.64 -28.13
C CYS A 567 -5.58 24.25 -28.42
N PRO A 568 -6.07 23.17 -27.78
CA PRO A 568 -5.64 21.82 -28.10
C PRO A 568 -6.24 21.40 -29.45
N VAL A 569 -5.41 21.38 -30.50
CA VAL A 569 -5.82 21.03 -31.87
C VAL A 569 -5.64 19.52 -32.14
N GLY A 570 -6.56 18.96 -32.94
CA GLY A 570 -6.45 17.59 -33.49
C GLY A 570 -7.31 16.52 -32.81
N GLY A 571 -8.09 16.87 -31.77
CA GLY A 571 -8.88 15.89 -31.01
C GLY A 571 -8.03 14.93 -30.17
N LEU A 572 -8.67 14.19 -29.26
CA LEU A 572 -8.01 13.21 -28.37
C LEU A 572 -6.77 13.79 -27.66
N ARG A 573 -6.95 14.93 -27.00
CA ARG A 573 -5.98 15.48 -26.03
C ARG A 573 -6.63 15.49 -24.66
N CYS A 574 -5.83 15.45 -23.59
CA CYS A 574 -6.35 15.39 -22.22
C CYS A 574 -7.30 14.18 -22.00
N ASN A 575 -7.02 13.07 -22.72
CA ASN A 575 -7.84 11.85 -22.79
C ASN A 575 -9.34 12.08 -23.11
N THR A 576 -9.66 13.10 -23.91
CA THR A 576 -11.03 13.42 -24.33
C THR A 576 -11.13 13.91 -25.79
N ALA A 577 -12.28 13.71 -26.44
CA ALA A 577 -12.44 14.04 -27.87
C ALA A 577 -12.57 15.55 -28.13
N LYS A 578 -13.10 16.29 -27.16
CA LYS A 578 -13.34 17.74 -27.20
C LYS A 578 -12.74 18.39 -25.96
N PRO A 579 -11.41 18.56 -25.92
CA PRO A 579 -10.71 19.14 -24.78
C PRO A 579 -11.16 20.58 -24.54
N ILE A 580 -11.45 20.91 -23.28
CA ILE A 580 -11.82 22.26 -22.85
C ILE A 580 -10.57 22.95 -22.32
N TYR A 581 -10.28 24.14 -22.87
CA TYR A 581 -9.11 24.96 -22.54
C TYR A 581 -9.55 26.39 -22.17
N LEU A 582 -8.68 27.12 -21.46
CA LEU A 582 -8.92 28.49 -21.02
C LEU A 582 -8.76 29.43 -22.21
N TYR A 583 -9.79 30.21 -22.52
CA TYR A 583 -9.73 31.14 -23.65
C TYR A 583 -9.24 32.52 -23.21
N THR A 584 -8.38 33.12 -24.05
CA THR A 584 -7.65 34.35 -23.68
C THR A 584 -7.76 35.50 -24.66
N ASP A 585 -8.14 35.30 -25.93
CA ASP A 585 -8.16 36.42 -26.90
C ASP A 585 -9.39 37.36 -26.74
N ASP A 586 -10.31 37.06 -25.82
CA ASP A 586 -11.36 37.99 -25.35
C ASP A 586 -10.95 38.80 -24.10
N LEU A 587 -9.75 38.59 -23.54
CA LEU A 587 -9.29 39.32 -22.37
C LEU A 587 -8.96 40.79 -22.68
N PRO A 588 -9.30 41.73 -21.78
CA PRO A 588 -8.88 43.13 -21.89
C PRO A 588 -7.36 43.29 -21.99
N ALA A 589 -6.92 44.28 -22.76
CA ALA A 589 -5.49 44.54 -22.98
C ALA A 589 -4.75 44.83 -21.66
N GLY A 590 -3.84 43.93 -21.27
CA GLY A 590 -3.08 43.99 -20.02
C GLY A 590 -3.66 43.17 -18.86
N GLU A 591 -4.73 42.40 -19.09
CA GLU A 591 -5.25 41.43 -18.12
C GLU A 591 -4.66 40.03 -18.36
N GLU A 592 -4.09 39.43 -17.31
CA GLU A 592 -3.53 38.07 -17.35
C GLU A 592 -4.64 37.00 -17.39
N ALA A 593 -4.35 35.85 -18.01
CA ALA A 593 -5.28 34.71 -18.02
C ALA A 593 -5.63 34.23 -16.61
N TYR A 594 -4.62 34.24 -15.73
CA TYR A 594 -4.69 33.81 -14.34
C TYR A 594 -4.75 35.00 -13.37
N PRO A 595 -5.56 34.92 -12.29
CA PRO A 595 -5.67 35.99 -11.31
C PRO A 595 -4.43 36.13 -10.42
N ALA A 596 -4.19 37.35 -9.95
CA ALA A 596 -3.25 37.60 -8.86
C ALA A 596 -3.74 36.98 -7.53
N VAL A 597 -2.81 36.74 -6.60
CA VAL A 597 -3.07 36.13 -5.29
C VAL A 597 -4.26 36.79 -4.57
N GLY A 598 -5.17 35.96 -4.07
CA GLY A 598 -6.40 36.37 -3.37
C GLY A 598 -7.56 36.82 -4.28
N VAL A 599 -7.32 37.05 -5.57
CA VAL A 599 -8.33 37.53 -6.52
C VAL A 599 -9.08 36.36 -7.15
N THR A 600 -10.41 36.50 -7.26
CA THR A 600 -11.27 35.62 -8.07
C THR A 600 -11.65 36.33 -9.37
N VAL A 601 -11.50 35.66 -10.51
CA VAL A 601 -11.93 36.14 -11.82
C VAL A 601 -12.87 35.15 -12.49
N THR A 602 -13.84 35.66 -13.26
CA THR A 602 -14.62 34.84 -14.20
C THR A 602 -13.86 34.79 -15.54
N ARG A 603 -13.86 33.62 -16.19
CA ARG A 603 -13.18 33.38 -17.46
C ARG A 603 -14.05 32.53 -18.40
N THR A 604 -13.85 32.74 -19.69
CA THR A 604 -14.40 31.92 -20.76
C THR A 604 -13.48 30.72 -21.01
N ALA A 605 -14.03 29.51 -21.06
CA ALA A 605 -13.34 28.31 -21.53
C ALA A 605 -14.09 27.74 -22.74
N PHE A 606 -13.38 27.23 -23.74
CA PHE A 606 -13.98 26.63 -24.93
C PHE A 606 -13.59 25.17 -25.09
N ALA A 607 -14.56 24.33 -25.46
CA ALA A 607 -14.26 23.04 -26.09
C ALA A 607 -13.70 23.27 -27.49
N SER A 608 -12.58 22.63 -27.82
CA SER A 608 -12.15 22.44 -29.21
C SER A 608 -12.83 21.21 -29.83
N ASN A 609 -12.80 21.11 -31.16
CA ASN A 609 -13.26 19.96 -31.93
C ASN A 609 -12.11 19.36 -32.77
N TYR A 610 -12.30 18.11 -33.19
CA TYR A 610 -11.40 17.35 -34.07
C TYR A 610 -10.94 18.11 -35.33
N ASP A 611 -11.83 18.89 -35.96
CA ASP A 611 -11.57 19.67 -37.17
C ASP A 611 -10.69 20.93 -36.94
N GLY A 612 -10.14 21.11 -35.73
CA GLY A 612 -9.34 22.30 -35.37
C GLY A 612 -10.18 23.54 -35.05
N ASN A 613 -11.50 23.42 -34.91
CA ASN A 613 -12.34 24.53 -34.44
C ASN A 613 -12.17 24.70 -32.92
N CYS A 614 -11.50 25.79 -32.53
CA CYS A 614 -11.16 26.15 -31.15
C CYS A 614 -12.28 26.83 -30.35
N LYS A 615 -13.47 27.06 -30.94
CA LYS A 615 -14.60 27.72 -30.29
C LYS A 615 -15.91 26.97 -30.54
N HIS A 616 -15.97 25.70 -30.15
CA HIS A 616 -17.15 24.87 -30.42
C HIS A 616 -18.26 25.03 -29.36
N THR A 617 -17.91 25.02 -28.07
CA THR A 617 -18.88 25.13 -26.97
C THR A 617 -18.28 25.92 -25.82
N GLU A 618 -19.03 26.89 -25.32
CA GLU A 618 -18.58 27.85 -24.31
C GLU A 618 -18.95 27.39 -22.89
N TYR A 619 -18.00 27.53 -21.97
CA TYR A 619 -18.18 27.28 -20.54
C TYR A 619 -17.65 28.48 -19.76
N GLN A 620 -18.54 29.16 -19.05
CA GLN A 620 -18.16 30.15 -18.05
C GLN A 620 -17.66 29.43 -16.79
N ILE A 621 -16.43 29.73 -16.37
CA ILE A 621 -15.76 29.20 -15.18
C ILE A 621 -15.28 30.36 -14.29
N GLN A 622 -14.92 30.07 -13.05
CA GLN A 622 -14.18 31.03 -12.21
C GLN A 622 -12.83 30.45 -11.79
N ILE A 623 -11.85 31.32 -11.57
CA ILE A 623 -10.51 30.96 -11.11
C ILE A 623 -10.19 31.84 -9.92
N LYS A 624 -9.68 31.27 -8.82
CA LYS A 624 -9.08 32.01 -7.70
C LYS A 624 -7.64 31.55 -7.48
N ASN A 625 -6.74 32.50 -7.24
CA ASN A 625 -5.37 32.23 -6.81
C ASN A 625 -5.31 32.25 -5.29
N CYS A 626 -4.81 31.17 -4.69
CA CYS A 626 -4.90 30.86 -3.27
C CYS A 626 -3.57 30.95 -2.53
N ASP A 627 -2.64 31.75 -3.06
CA ASP A 627 -1.28 31.93 -2.56
C ASP A 627 -0.44 30.64 -2.67
N GLY A 628 -0.04 30.33 -3.91
CA GLY A 628 0.81 29.19 -4.25
C GLY A 628 0.10 28.02 -4.95
N TYR A 629 -1.22 28.13 -5.19
CA TYR A 629 -1.99 27.21 -6.04
C TYR A 629 -3.25 27.90 -6.59
N TYR A 630 -3.87 27.31 -7.62
CA TYR A 630 -5.15 27.78 -8.17
C TYR A 630 -6.31 26.83 -7.85
N VAL A 631 -7.51 27.41 -7.75
CA VAL A 631 -8.78 26.67 -7.66
C VAL A 631 -9.74 27.16 -8.74
N TYR A 632 -10.53 26.23 -9.27
CA TYR A 632 -11.40 26.43 -10.43
C TYR A 632 -12.85 26.12 -10.07
N PHE A 633 -13.77 27.06 -10.30
CA PHE A 633 -15.19 26.80 -10.25
C PHE A 633 -15.62 26.18 -11.59
N LEU A 634 -15.89 24.88 -11.56
CA LEU A 634 -16.23 24.05 -12.72
C LEU A 634 -17.66 23.52 -12.58
N LYS A 635 -18.21 22.98 -13.68
CA LYS A 635 -19.56 22.41 -13.71
C LYS A 635 -19.68 21.28 -14.72
N GLY A 636 -20.65 20.41 -14.49
CA GLY A 636 -20.97 19.28 -15.37
C GLY A 636 -21.24 19.71 -16.81
N ILE A 637 -20.62 19.02 -17.76
CA ILE A 637 -20.71 19.32 -19.19
C ILE A 637 -21.98 18.75 -19.82
N THR A 638 -22.79 19.61 -20.42
CA THR A 638 -23.99 19.23 -21.19
C THR A 638 -23.63 18.87 -22.63
N GLY A 639 -24.06 17.70 -23.12
CA GLY A 639 -23.93 17.35 -24.55
C GLY A 639 -23.50 15.91 -24.89
N GLY A 640 -23.31 15.06 -23.88
CA GLY A 640 -22.84 13.68 -24.06
C GLY A 640 -21.35 13.51 -23.78
N CYS A 641 -20.90 12.27 -23.67
CA CYS A 641 -19.63 11.92 -23.02
C CYS A 641 -18.43 12.04 -23.97
N THR A 642 -18.08 13.27 -24.36
CA THR A 642 -17.00 13.55 -25.33
C THR A 642 -16.13 14.78 -24.99
N SER A 643 -16.32 15.40 -23.82
CA SER A 643 -15.64 16.62 -23.40
C SER A 643 -15.16 16.53 -21.95
N ALA A 644 -14.03 17.18 -21.66
CA ALA A 644 -13.46 17.29 -20.32
C ALA A 644 -12.56 18.53 -20.20
N TYR A 645 -12.37 19.02 -18.98
CA TYR A 645 -11.45 20.09 -18.64
C TYR A 645 -10.00 19.58 -18.62
N CYS A 646 -9.15 20.20 -19.45
CA CYS A 646 -7.71 19.94 -19.49
C CYS A 646 -6.98 20.64 -18.35
N PHE A 647 -5.96 20.00 -17.78
CA PHE A 647 -5.04 20.62 -16.83
C PHE A 647 -3.64 20.03 -17.00
N GLY A 648 -2.63 20.89 -16.95
CA GLY A 648 -1.25 20.50 -17.12
C GLY A 648 -0.81 20.44 -18.58
N LYS A 649 0.50 20.37 -18.75
CA LYS A 649 1.23 20.36 -20.04
C LYS A 649 2.39 19.37 -20.06
N GLU A 650 2.64 18.73 -18.93
CA GLU A 650 3.80 17.89 -18.69
C GLU A 650 3.41 16.44 -18.92
N LEU A 651 4.38 15.60 -19.30
CA LEU A 651 4.20 14.16 -19.39
C LEU A 651 4.99 13.46 -18.27
N PRO A 652 4.52 12.29 -17.80
CA PRO A 652 5.28 11.44 -16.89
C PRO A 652 6.67 11.13 -17.46
N CYS A 653 7.70 10.99 -16.61
CA CYS A 653 9.06 10.77 -17.09
C CYS A 653 9.22 9.46 -17.90
N GLU A 654 10.09 9.51 -18.92
CA GLU A 654 10.38 8.37 -19.79
C GLU A 654 11.09 7.21 -19.06
N ASN A 655 11.07 6.04 -19.69
CA ASN A 655 11.58 4.82 -19.07
C ASN A 655 13.11 4.80 -18.90
N GLY A 656 13.54 5.20 -17.71
CA GLY A 656 14.93 5.23 -17.25
C GLY A 656 15.30 6.55 -16.58
N THR A 657 14.39 7.53 -16.58
CA THR A 657 14.63 8.88 -16.06
C THR A 657 13.63 9.25 -14.97
N THR A 658 13.95 10.29 -14.20
CA THR A 658 13.17 10.72 -13.04
C THR A 658 13.48 12.19 -12.74
N SER A 659 12.46 12.93 -12.31
CA SER A 659 12.55 14.33 -11.86
C SER A 659 12.06 14.45 -10.41
N GLU A 660 12.11 15.66 -9.84
CA GLU A 660 11.64 15.95 -8.48
C GLU A 660 10.13 15.68 -8.29
N ASN A 661 9.31 15.95 -9.31
CA ASN A 661 7.87 15.71 -9.32
C ASN A 661 7.44 14.44 -10.09
N GLY A 662 8.35 13.76 -10.80
CA GLY A 662 8.05 12.61 -11.67
C GLY A 662 7.60 12.97 -13.09
N PHE A 663 7.57 14.25 -13.46
CA PHE A 663 7.12 14.75 -14.76
C PHE A 663 8.20 15.58 -15.47
N SER A 664 8.02 15.81 -16.77
CA SER A 664 8.91 16.59 -17.63
C SER A 664 8.57 18.09 -17.59
N PRO A 665 9.53 19.03 -17.44
CA PRO A 665 10.97 18.88 -17.68
C PRO A 665 11.79 18.51 -16.44
N GLY A 666 13.02 18.01 -16.65
CA GLY A 666 13.95 17.64 -15.58
C GLY A 666 14.03 16.13 -15.31
N CYS A 667 13.57 15.30 -16.25
CA CYS A 667 13.72 13.85 -16.18
C CYS A 667 15.17 13.45 -16.53
N ASP A 668 16.01 13.24 -15.52
CA ASP A 668 17.42 12.86 -15.66
C ASP A 668 17.68 11.41 -15.22
N THR A 669 18.83 10.85 -15.59
CA THR A 669 19.30 9.54 -15.11
C THR A 669 20.04 9.70 -13.78
N PHE A 670 19.53 9.06 -12.72
CA PHE A 670 20.18 8.99 -11.41
C PHE A 670 20.87 7.63 -11.23
N PRO A 671 22.00 7.54 -10.51
CA PRO A 671 22.69 6.28 -10.24
C PRO A 671 21.95 5.44 -9.19
N ASP A 672 22.07 4.12 -9.32
CA ASP A 672 21.58 3.15 -8.34
C ASP A 672 22.32 3.27 -7.00
N VAL A 673 21.60 2.99 -5.91
CA VAL A 673 22.11 3.05 -4.53
C VAL A 673 21.76 1.73 -3.84
N GLU A 674 22.78 0.93 -3.52
CA GLU A 674 22.63 -0.24 -2.65
C GLU A 674 22.48 0.18 -1.19
N VAL A 675 21.61 -0.49 -0.44
CA VAL A 675 21.33 -0.24 0.97
C VAL A 675 21.29 -1.59 1.70
N THR A 676 21.97 -1.71 2.85
CA THR A 676 22.04 -2.99 3.58
C THR A 676 21.21 -2.95 4.87
N PRO A 677 20.01 -3.56 4.92
CA PRO A 677 19.17 -3.62 6.11
C PRO A 677 19.62 -4.70 7.11
N PHE A 678 19.32 -4.50 8.40
CA PHE A 678 19.46 -5.52 9.44
C PHE A 678 18.43 -5.37 10.56
N VAL A 679 18.06 -6.49 11.19
CA VAL A 679 17.09 -6.56 12.30
C VAL A 679 17.79 -6.92 13.61
N LYS A 680 17.42 -6.22 14.69
CA LYS A 680 17.88 -6.44 16.05
C LYS A 680 16.68 -6.75 16.96
N ALA A 681 16.55 -8.01 17.36
CA ALA A 681 15.53 -8.42 18.33
C ALA A 681 16.03 -8.30 19.77
N THR A 682 15.18 -7.82 20.68
CA THR A 682 15.44 -7.72 22.12
C THR A 682 14.26 -8.33 22.89
N LEU A 683 14.54 -9.32 23.76
CA LEU A 683 13.51 -9.91 24.62
C LEU A 683 13.56 -9.26 26.01
N THR A 684 12.45 -8.71 26.46
CA THR A 684 12.31 -8.08 27.78
C THR A 684 11.36 -8.90 28.65
N GLU A 685 11.88 -9.47 29.74
CA GLU A 685 11.08 -10.20 30.73
C GLU A 685 10.64 -9.27 31.87
N LYS A 686 9.32 -9.20 32.12
CA LYS A 686 8.72 -8.36 33.16
C LYS A 686 8.00 -9.25 34.17
N GLU A 687 8.56 -9.32 35.38
CA GLU A 687 7.96 -10.00 36.53
C GLU A 687 6.71 -9.23 37.02
N ALA A 688 5.55 -9.87 36.99
CA ALA A 688 4.29 -9.37 37.54
C ALA A 688 3.74 -10.34 38.58
N PHE A 689 3.20 -9.84 39.69
CA PHE A 689 2.52 -10.66 40.70
C PHE A 689 1.01 -10.49 40.56
N SER A 690 0.27 -11.60 40.47
CA SER A 690 -1.20 -11.57 40.57
C SER A 690 -1.67 -11.29 42.00
N GLU A 691 -2.92 -10.84 42.17
CA GLU A 691 -3.52 -10.59 43.51
C GLU A 691 -3.50 -11.82 44.44
N PHE A 692 -3.34 -13.03 43.88
CA PHE A 692 -3.22 -14.29 44.63
C PHE A 692 -1.77 -14.70 44.92
N GLY A 693 -0.79 -13.84 44.63
CA GLY A 693 0.63 -14.07 44.95
C GLY A 693 1.37 -15.01 44.00
N VAL A 694 0.86 -15.21 42.79
CA VAL A 694 1.55 -15.99 41.74
C VAL A 694 2.45 -15.06 40.93
N LEU A 695 3.72 -15.42 40.79
CA LEU A 695 4.65 -14.75 39.88
C LEU A 695 4.35 -15.18 38.44
N MET A 696 3.97 -14.23 37.60
CA MET A 696 3.88 -14.37 36.14
C MET A 696 5.06 -13.62 35.52
N VAL A 697 5.70 -14.22 34.52
CA VAL A 697 6.75 -13.57 33.73
C VAL A 697 6.17 -13.29 32.37
N ASN A 698 5.90 -12.01 32.09
CA ASN A 698 5.48 -11.58 30.77
C ASN A 698 6.74 -11.28 29.94
N SER A 699 6.96 -12.03 28.87
CA SER A 699 8.05 -11.79 27.94
C SER A 699 7.53 -10.99 26.74
N GLN A 700 8.07 -9.80 26.51
CA GLN A 700 7.77 -8.96 25.35
C GLN A 700 9.00 -8.93 24.44
N ALA A 701 8.82 -9.29 23.16
CA ALA A 701 9.86 -9.18 22.16
C ALA A 701 9.70 -7.85 21.42
N THR A 702 10.77 -7.05 21.35
CA THR A 702 10.84 -5.86 20.51
C THR A 702 11.82 -6.08 19.36
N PHE A 703 11.49 -5.56 18.18
CA PHE A 703 12.30 -5.70 16.97
C PHE A 703 12.65 -4.31 16.44
N GLU A 704 13.94 -4.04 16.28
CA GLU A 704 14.47 -2.79 15.74
C GLU A 704 15.08 -3.05 14.36
N CYS A 705 14.59 -2.37 13.33
CA CYS A 705 15.19 -2.38 11.99
C CYS A 705 16.13 -1.18 11.81
N HIS A 706 17.27 -1.43 11.18
CA HIS A 706 18.26 -0.44 10.79
C HIS A 706 18.69 -0.68 9.34
N ALA A 707 19.28 0.33 8.70
CA ALA A 707 19.94 0.19 7.41
C ALA A 707 21.26 0.98 7.41
N ASN A 708 22.30 0.38 6.81
CA ASN A 708 23.59 1.02 6.59
C ASN A 708 23.69 1.56 5.15
N ASP A 709 24.67 2.44 4.93
CA ASP A 709 25.09 2.95 3.62
C ASP A 709 24.03 3.80 2.88
N LEU A 710 23.13 4.43 3.64
CA LEU A 710 22.15 5.38 3.14
C LEU A 710 22.79 6.66 2.58
N THR A 711 22.23 7.16 1.49
CA THR A 711 22.73 8.34 0.75
C THR A 711 21.96 9.60 1.15
N ASP A 712 22.71 10.66 1.47
CA ASP A 712 22.14 11.96 1.82
C ASP A 712 21.35 12.58 0.66
N GLY A 713 20.20 13.19 0.97
CA GLY A 713 19.29 13.78 -0.03
C GLY A 713 18.23 12.84 -0.61
N TYR A 714 18.30 11.54 -0.32
CA TYR A 714 17.27 10.56 -0.69
C TYR A 714 16.21 10.44 0.42
N LYS A 715 14.98 10.08 0.02
CA LYS A 715 13.88 9.72 0.92
C LYS A 715 13.57 8.23 0.80
N TYR A 716 13.28 7.59 1.92
CA TYR A 716 13.14 6.14 2.05
C TYR A 716 11.75 5.72 2.52
N LYS A 717 11.32 4.52 2.12
CA LYS A 717 10.10 3.85 2.58
C LYS A 717 10.48 2.55 3.28
N THR A 718 9.85 2.28 4.40
CA THR A 718 10.00 1.01 5.15
C THR A 718 8.68 0.23 5.10
N ARG A 719 8.79 -1.08 4.85
CA ARG A 719 7.69 -2.06 4.86
C ARG A 719 8.10 -3.21 5.79
N TRP A 720 7.15 -3.82 6.47
CA TRP A 720 7.39 -4.94 7.38
C TRP A 720 6.61 -6.17 6.93
N TYR A 721 7.21 -7.34 7.09
CA TYR A 721 6.64 -8.62 6.68
C TYR A 721 6.78 -9.62 7.84
N ILE A 722 5.72 -10.41 8.08
CA ILE A 722 5.76 -11.60 8.94
C ILE A 722 5.18 -12.75 8.14
N ASN A 723 5.96 -13.82 7.92
CA ASN A 723 5.60 -14.94 7.04
C ASN A 723 5.08 -14.46 5.66
N ASP A 724 5.84 -13.55 5.03
CA ASP A 724 5.54 -12.92 3.74
C ASP A 724 4.25 -12.07 3.65
N ILE A 725 3.50 -11.94 4.76
CA ILE A 725 2.35 -11.03 4.87
C ILE A 725 2.85 -9.62 5.20
N GLU A 726 2.59 -8.65 4.32
CA GLU A 726 2.88 -7.24 4.59
C GLU A 726 1.99 -6.69 5.71
N MET A 727 2.62 -6.17 6.76
CA MET A 727 1.95 -5.46 7.84
C MET A 727 1.55 -4.05 7.36
N LYS A 728 0.35 -3.94 6.81
CA LYS A 728 -0.17 -2.69 6.20
C LYS A 728 -0.08 -1.46 7.11
N ASP A 729 -0.24 -1.64 8.43
CA ASP A 729 -0.18 -0.55 9.43
C ASP A 729 1.25 -0.18 9.87
N ALA A 730 2.27 -0.90 9.42
CA ALA A 730 3.68 -0.67 9.77
C ALA A 730 4.48 0.05 8.65
N VAL A 731 3.78 0.57 7.63
CA VAL A 731 4.40 1.23 6.48
C VAL A 731 4.70 2.70 6.78
N VAL A 732 5.97 3.10 6.69
CA VAL A 732 6.40 4.49 6.93
C VAL A 732 7.19 5.03 5.74
N GLU A 733 6.81 6.22 5.26
CA GLU A 733 7.29 6.80 4.00
C GLU A 733 7.97 8.16 4.20
N GLY A 734 8.80 8.55 3.23
CA GLY A 734 9.43 9.86 3.19
C GLY A 734 10.59 10.07 4.18
N LEU A 735 11.05 8.99 4.83
CA LEU A 735 12.08 9.01 5.87
C LEU A 735 13.41 9.55 5.32
N SER A 736 14.04 10.47 6.05
CA SER A 736 15.41 10.88 5.78
C SER A 736 16.39 9.81 6.27
N LYS A 737 17.63 9.85 5.77
CA LYS A 737 18.75 9.04 6.29
C LYS A 737 18.83 9.07 7.83
N SER A 738 18.73 10.25 8.43
CA SER A 738 18.77 10.42 9.89
C SER A 738 17.61 9.74 10.63
N ASP A 739 16.43 9.61 10.01
CA ASP A 739 15.28 8.95 10.65
C ASP A 739 15.46 7.42 10.65
N VAL A 740 16.07 6.87 9.59
CA VAL A 740 16.36 5.43 9.47
C VAL A 740 17.57 5.03 10.33
N GLU A 741 18.66 5.83 10.32
CA GLU A 741 19.86 5.58 11.14
C GLU A 741 19.57 5.71 12.65
N ALA A 742 18.61 6.56 13.05
CA ALA A 742 18.22 6.72 14.45
C ALA A 742 17.57 5.46 15.06
N GLY A 743 17.11 4.51 14.24
CA GLY A 743 16.41 3.30 14.66
C GLY A 743 14.99 3.59 15.12
N LEU A 744 13.99 3.18 14.34
CA LEU A 744 12.57 3.47 14.60
C LEU A 744 11.95 2.61 15.74
N GLY A 745 12.71 2.34 16.79
CA GLY A 745 12.33 1.52 17.95
C GLY A 745 11.34 2.19 18.92
N ARG A 746 10.34 2.91 18.39
CA ARG A 746 9.30 3.60 19.19
C ARG A 746 7.86 3.49 18.66
N MET A 747 7.63 2.75 17.56
CA MET A 747 6.27 2.47 17.04
C MET A 747 5.79 1.02 17.29
N LEU A 748 6.59 0.17 17.94
CA LEU A 748 6.29 -1.24 18.20
C LEU A 748 6.21 -1.61 19.70
N GLU A 749 6.01 -0.63 20.59
CA GLU A 749 5.70 -0.92 22.01
C GLU A 749 4.19 -0.89 22.34
N ASP A 750 3.33 -0.37 21.45
CA ASP A 750 1.89 -0.12 21.70
C ASP A 750 0.91 -0.87 20.75
N HIS A 751 1.37 -1.87 19.98
CA HIS A 751 0.53 -2.77 19.15
C HIS A 751 0.81 -4.25 19.46
#